data_AF-A0A2R6W1C2-F1
#
_entry.id   AF-A0A2R6W1C2-F1
#
_cell.length_a   1.000
_cell.length_b   1.000
_cell.length_c   1.000
_cell.angle_alpha   90.00
_cell.angle_beta   90.00
_cell.angle_gamma   90.00
#
_symmetry.space_group_name_H-M   'P 1'
#
loop_
_entity.id
_entity.type
_entity.pdbx_description
1 polymer ?
#
loop_
_entity_poly.entity_id
_entity_poly.type
_entity_poly.pdbx_seq_one_letter_code
_entity_poly.pdbx_strand_id
1 'polypeptide(L)'
;MLSHALVQRDSNCDLDSYAWCRTTDFTGNFLIGQAFAYMVEINSRDERQEARLIEILNFRDNLEHGGTFLVERGIPYAISQEVVPILRLEKLQKYPVPLDLIFKLNYLIQHGKLNATNFDDECAKLVIRGAEGHVRTALETISELPPQHDILNSRTLLISALEDAKLQFPNPPDLIAPSQGRAWIYRLLITPTKAYCMEPEVESCNRMIRLYEKHAENFLRVNFVDEDLCPLNGTSLVSAVNTSYSPLYRRIRKVLKEGFSIGNKRYEFLAFSASQLREGQIWMFAEVMMNGKPHITADTLRADMGDFSQIRNVAKCAARMGQCFSSSRKSLSVLPLQLKKIQDIFVTTDDVKYCFSDGIGKISADFARKVAATCGCGPGKVPSAFQIRYGGYKGVVAIDPDASNSFKLYLRPSMRKFDSAHFGVEVLEWTHVMPCYLNRQAISLLSTLGVEDRVFMNLQDQIVLKWCKAVNDETLATKLLMETASNSMALKLLSSGFTYESELLLRRLMLAYMHAQFNDIRTRARIFVPEGRMLIGCLDETGILEYGQAFVKISSNAEEIKSKTVSTVRVIQEEIIVLKNPCLHPGDVRVLQCVNVPQLQHMVDCIVFPRRGQRPHPNECSGSDLDGDMYLVSWDQSLLPPEVDAPMNYESPPAVILNRRVTIEDIQKFFVDYLVNDNLGYISNAHVVHCDREPEKARSPKCLELAQLASIAVDFPKTGVPAIIPYYLRPKEYPDFMEKEHKATYVSQGVLGKLYRATNDFPKPAEENFLESTRLTENSEPLRFCDPDLVIREHGPFVEQALNLKYRYDAKLMKLMNQYGIKDEMEILGGHIVSLSTVYKRRQKETTQKILLAFERLQKEARFWFHQFKEWKKLGLDKSVWVSAWYVATYHSDYYGRHKLQYSEVTNLKVYLISFPWTLSDMLCRLKSKGCIMVKPYEGSNHFSKHSDPALATDLGAISDDCASENLDRARRLTSSMNCRKRKANDREELVLSTAHFQNSEIAEKRLFGEMGGDVGVEIEIN
;
A
#
# COMPACT_ATOMS: atom_id res chain seq x y z
N MET A 1 -17.49 16.41 -13.61
CA MET A 1 -17.55 16.26 -15.08
C MET A 1 -16.66 17.23 -15.89
N LEU A 2 -16.10 18.31 -15.33
CA LEU A 2 -15.14 19.18 -16.07
C LEU A 2 -13.81 18.48 -16.48
N SER A 3 -13.58 17.23 -16.07
CA SER A 3 -12.37 16.43 -16.29
C SER A 3 -12.03 16.14 -17.76
N HIS A 4 -12.99 16.38 -18.67
CA HIS A 4 -12.86 16.24 -20.11
C HIS A 4 -13.21 17.52 -20.86
N ALA A 5 -13.09 18.70 -20.23
CA ALA A 5 -13.20 19.96 -20.97
C ALA A 5 -12.12 19.98 -22.06
N LEU A 6 -12.56 19.84 -23.30
CA LEU A 6 -11.75 20.01 -24.48
C LEU A 6 -12.05 21.43 -24.97
N VAL A 7 -11.03 22.27 -25.09
CA VAL A 7 -11.22 23.61 -25.68
C VAL A 7 -10.79 23.54 -27.14
N GLN A 8 -11.67 24.00 -28.02
CA GLN A 8 -11.36 24.27 -29.41
C GLN A 8 -10.53 25.56 -29.48
N ARG A 9 -9.37 25.50 -30.14
CA ARG A 9 -8.52 26.67 -30.35
C ARG A 9 -8.69 27.22 -31.76
N ASP A 10 -9.17 28.46 -31.81
CA ASP A 10 -9.24 29.45 -32.89
C ASP A 10 -10.29 29.36 -34.02
N SER A 11 -10.94 30.51 -34.17
CA SER A 11 -12.01 30.92 -35.08
C SER A 11 -11.52 31.42 -36.45
N ASN A 12 -10.38 30.92 -36.94
CA ASN A 12 -9.74 31.41 -38.17
C ASN A 12 -9.02 30.33 -39.00
N CYS A 13 -9.36 29.05 -38.83
CA CYS A 13 -8.81 27.97 -39.67
C CYS A 13 -9.94 27.19 -40.35
N ASP A 14 -9.69 26.81 -41.60
CA ASP A 14 -10.58 26.02 -42.44
C ASP A 14 -11.13 24.80 -41.69
N LEU A 15 -12.40 24.51 -41.95
CA LEU A 15 -13.31 23.58 -41.26
C LEU A 15 -12.82 22.12 -41.08
N ASP A 16 -11.63 21.74 -41.56
CA ASP A 16 -11.15 20.35 -41.56
C ASP A 16 -10.10 20.02 -40.47
N SER A 17 -9.79 20.93 -39.52
CA SER A 17 -8.75 20.68 -38.49
C SER A 17 -9.14 21.07 -37.05
N TYR A 18 -10.20 20.45 -36.51
CA TYR A 18 -10.59 20.67 -35.11
C TYR A 18 -9.57 20.08 -34.11
N ALA A 19 -8.88 20.97 -33.39
CA ALA A 19 -7.88 20.63 -32.38
C ALA A 19 -8.45 20.65 -30.96
N TRP A 20 -8.96 19.52 -30.48
CA TRP A 20 -9.37 19.41 -29.09
C TRP A 20 -8.14 19.33 -28.16
N CYS A 21 -7.92 20.35 -27.33
CA CYS A 21 -6.90 20.32 -26.28
C CYS A 21 -7.55 20.03 -24.93
N ARG A 22 -7.11 18.98 -24.23
CA ARG A 22 -7.51 18.75 -22.84
C ARG A 22 -6.92 19.89 -21.99
N THR A 23 -7.78 20.77 -21.51
CA THR A 23 -7.43 21.83 -20.58
C THR A 23 -8.49 21.87 -19.51
N THR A 24 -8.05 21.91 -18.27
CA THR A 24 -8.93 21.80 -17.11
C THR A 24 -9.21 23.15 -16.48
N ASP A 25 -8.46 24.16 -16.90
CA ASP A 25 -8.83 25.55 -16.74
C ASP A 25 -8.63 26.25 -18.08
N PHE A 26 -9.75 26.61 -18.71
CA PHE A 26 -9.74 27.33 -19.99
C PHE A 26 -9.66 28.85 -19.78
N THR A 27 -9.72 29.31 -18.54
CA THR A 27 -9.62 30.73 -18.23
C THR A 27 -8.17 31.15 -18.08
N GLY A 28 -7.87 32.38 -18.52
CA GLY A 28 -6.52 32.94 -18.39
C GLY A 28 -6.04 33.13 -16.93
N ASN A 29 -6.96 33.06 -15.95
CA ASN A 29 -6.71 33.39 -14.54
C ASN A 29 -6.82 32.20 -13.58
N PHE A 30 -6.94 30.98 -14.08
CA PHE A 30 -7.15 29.77 -13.28
C PHE A 30 -8.37 29.86 -12.34
N LEU A 31 -9.46 30.45 -12.82
CA LEU A 31 -10.65 30.73 -12.02
C LEU A 31 -11.39 29.45 -11.63
N ILE A 32 -11.25 28.37 -12.39
CA ILE A 32 -11.92 27.11 -12.07
C ILE A 32 -11.37 26.54 -10.77
N GLY A 33 -10.05 26.60 -10.57
CA GLY A 33 -9.42 26.16 -9.32
C GLY A 33 -9.85 26.98 -8.10
N GLN A 34 -10.32 28.21 -8.30
CA GLN A 34 -10.67 29.17 -7.26
C GLN A 34 -12.15 29.16 -6.89
N ALA A 35 -13.03 28.65 -7.75
CA ALA A 35 -14.46 28.65 -7.47
C ALA A 35 -14.90 27.39 -6.70
N PHE A 36 -15.89 27.58 -5.81
CA PHE A 36 -16.61 26.51 -5.12
C PHE A 36 -17.92 26.14 -5.82
N ALA A 37 -18.42 27.03 -6.66
CA ALA A 37 -19.60 26.84 -7.49
C ALA A 37 -19.26 27.24 -8.93
N TYR A 38 -19.93 26.62 -9.90
CA TYR A 38 -19.81 26.99 -11.30
C TYR A 38 -21.21 27.21 -11.85
N MET A 39 -21.41 28.30 -12.58
CA MET A 39 -22.58 28.47 -13.43
C MET A 39 -22.19 27.98 -14.82
N VAL A 40 -22.96 27.06 -15.37
CA VAL A 40 -22.77 26.59 -16.75
C VAL A 40 -23.99 27.03 -17.52
N GLU A 41 -23.82 28.00 -18.42
CA GLU A 41 -24.88 28.43 -19.31
C GLU A 41 -24.80 27.62 -20.61
N ILE A 42 -25.87 26.89 -20.91
CA ILE A 42 -25.94 26.02 -22.08
C ILE A 42 -26.91 26.65 -23.07
N ASN A 43 -26.38 27.24 -24.12
CA ASN A 43 -27.18 27.76 -25.23
C ASN A 43 -27.55 26.62 -26.20
N SER A 44 -28.43 25.71 -25.77
CA SER A 44 -28.99 24.66 -26.64
C SER A 44 -30.32 25.11 -27.24
N ARG A 45 -30.53 24.85 -28.54
CA ARG A 45 -31.86 24.90 -29.19
C ARG A 45 -32.52 23.52 -29.31
N ASP A 46 -31.88 22.47 -28.79
CA ASP A 46 -32.29 21.07 -28.89
C ASP A 46 -32.48 20.47 -27.48
N GLU A 47 -33.75 20.24 -27.12
CA GLU A 47 -34.16 19.66 -25.84
C GLU A 47 -33.53 18.28 -25.57
N ARG A 48 -33.20 17.50 -26.62
CA ARG A 48 -32.57 16.18 -26.45
C ARG A 48 -31.12 16.29 -26.01
N GLN A 49 -30.41 17.33 -26.47
CA GLN A 49 -29.04 17.59 -26.04
C GLN A 49 -28.99 18.13 -24.62
N GLU A 50 -29.96 18.96 -24.25
CA GLU A 50 -30.14 19.47 -22.89
C GLU A 50 -30.44 18.32 -21.91
N ALA A 51 -31.41 17.45 -22.22
CA ALA A 51 -31.73 16.28 -21.41
C ALA A 51 -30.51 15.35 -21.24
N ARG A 52 -29.74 15.15 -22.31
CA ARG A 52 -28.51 14.34 -22.27
C ARG A 52 -27.40 15.01 -21.47
N LEU A 53 -27.28 16.33 -21.50
CA LEU A 53 -26.33 17.09 -20.67
C LEU A 53 -26.72 17.02 -19.20
N ILE A 54 -28.00 17.14 -18.86
CA ILE A 54 -28.52 16.96 -17.50
C ILE A 54 -28.22 15.53 -16.99
N GLU A 55 -28.44 14.52 -17.83
CA GLU A 55 -28.11 13.12 -17.54
C GLU A 55 -26.60 12.93 -17.35
N ILE A 56 -25.77 13.50 -18.24
CA ILE A 56 -24.30 13.46 -18.15
C ILE A 56 -23.81 14.19 -16.90
N LEU A 57 -24.42 15.30 -16.50
CA LEU A 57 -23.99 16.09 -15.33
C LEU A 57 -24.49 15.51 -14.00
N ASN A 58 -25.40 14.52 -14.05
CA ASN A 58 -25.91 13.76 -12.91
C ASN A 58 -26.42 14.65 -11.76
N PHE A 59 -27.00 15.81 -12.08
CA PHE A 59 -27.68 16.69 -11.13
C PHE A 59 -29.01 16.06 -10.75
N ARG A 60 -29.04 15.21 -9.72
CA ARG A 60 -30.28 14.54 -9.32
C ARG A 60 -31.15 15.27 -8.31
N ASP A 61 -30.68 16.28 -7.57
CA ASP A 61 -31.46 16.71 -6.40
C ASP A 61 -31.66 18.22 -6.14
N ASN A 62 -31.13 19.19 -6.89
CA ASN A 62 -31.41 20.62 -6.62
C ASN A 62 -31.28 21.53 -7.87
N LEU A 63 -32.24 21.44 -8.80
CA LEU A 63 -32.40 22.44 -9.87
C LEU A 63 -33.38 23.52 -9.39
N GLU A 64 -32.90 24.52 -8.66
CA GLU A 64 -33.69 25.72 -8.41
C GLU A 64 -33.84 26.52 -9.71
N HIS A 65 -35.07 26.60 -10.21
CA HIS A 65 -35.38 27.42 -11.38
C HIS A 65 -35.68 28.85 -10.92
N GLY A 66 -34.89 29.83 -11.38
CA GLY A 66 -35.25 31.26 -11.28
C GLY A 66 -34.59 32.08 -10.17
N GLY A 67 -33.46 31.65 -9.60
CA GLY A 67 -32.68 32.50 -8.69
C GLY A 67 -31.87 33.56 -9.45
N THR A 68 -32.05 34.85 -9.12
CA THR A 68 -31.11 35.90 -9.54
C THR A 68 -29.84 35.81 -8.70
N PHE A 69 -28.75 35.32 -9.30
CA PHE A 69 -27.42 35.33 -8.69
C PHE A 69 -26.78 36.72 -8.85
N LEU A 70 -26.34 37.31 -7.75
CA LEU A 70 -25.55 38.54 -7.76
C LEU A 70 -24.07 38.17 -7.90
N VAL A 71 -23.44 38.60 -8.99
CA VAL A 71 -22.00 38.43 -9.21
C VAL A 71 -21.24 39.45 -8.37
N GLU A 72 -20.49 38.97 -7.38
CA GLU A 72 -19.61 39.81 -6.56
C GLU A 72 -18.17 39.68 -7.03
N ARG A 73 -17.54 40.80 -7.43
CA ARG A 73 -16.13 40.79 -7.85
C ARG A 73 -15.22 40.66 -6.63
N GLY A 74 -14.59 39.50 -6.48
CA GLY A 74 -13.60 39.21 -5.43
C GLY A 74 -12.14 39.30 -5.88
N ILE A 75 -11.22 39.24 -4.91
CA ILE A 75 -9.79 39.05 -5.15
C ILE A 75 -9.47 37.55 -5.04
N PRO A 76 -8.65 36.97 -5.94
CA PRO A 76 -8.11 35.64 -5.78
C PRO A 76 -7.55 35.38 -4.38
N TYR A 77 -8.14 34.42 -3.67
CA TYR A 77 -7.65 33.99 -2.36
C TYR A 77 -6.46 33.03 -2.46
N ALA A 78 -6.03 32.66 -3.68
CA ALA A 78 -4.92 31.75 -3.90
C ALA A 78 -3.56 32.47 -4.02
N ILE A 79 -2.49 31.85 -3.51
CA ILE A 79 -1.15 32.44 -3.44
C ILE A 79 -0.46 32.52 -4.81
N SER A 80 -0.69 31.55 -5.67
CA SER A 80 -0.15 31.47 -7.02
C SER A 80 -1.11 30.67 -7.91
N GLN A 81 -1.06 30.97 -9.20
CA GLN A 81 -1.86 30.34 -10.24
C GLN A 81 -1.49 28.85 -10.44
N GLU A 82 -0.24 28.50 -10.17
CA GLU A 82 0.29 27.17 -10.41
C GLU A 82 -0.15 26.14 -9.37
N VAL A 83 -0.51 26.59 -8.16
CA VAL A 83 -0.89 25.74 -7.00
C VAL A 83 -2.21 26.20 -6.38
N VAL A 84 -3.15 26.68 -7.17
CA VAL A 84 -4.51 27.01 -6.69
C VAL A 84 -5.20 25.75 -6.15
N PRO A 85 -6.00 25.80 -5.06
CA PRO A 85 -6.26 26.94 -4.18
C PRO A 85 -5.42 26.85 -2.89
N ILE A 86 -4.11 27.06 -2.98
CA ILE A 86 -3.29 27.28 -1.78
C ILE A 86 -3.55 28.70 -1.28
N LEU A 87 -3.99 28.83 -0.03
CA LEU A 87 -4.40 30.10 0.56
C LEU A 87 -3.32 31.18 0.54
N ARG A 88 -3.72 32.38 0.13
CA ARG A 88 -3.01 33.65 0.27
C ARG A 88 -3.60 34.43 1.43
N LEU A 89 -2.97 34.33 2.59
CA LEU A 89 -3.32 35.14 3.75
C LEU A 89 -2.08 35.86 4.27
N GLU A 90 -2.01 37.16 4.01
CA GLU A 90 -0.84 37.99 4.36
C GLU A 90 -0.48 37.87 5.85
N LYS A 91 -1.46 37.75 6.75
CA LYS A 91 -1.20 37.54 8.18
C LYS A 91 -0.57 36.18 8.46
N LEU A 92 -1.05 35.10 7.84
CA LEU A 92 -0.42 33.78 8.00
C LEU A 92 0.99 33.72 7.40
N GLN A 93 1.34 34.64 6.49
CA GLN A 93 2.69 34.77 5.95
C GLN A 93 3.62 35.61 6.86
N LYS A 94 3.07 36.61 7.56
CA LYS A 94 3.82 37.52 8.44
C LYS A 94 4.12 36.92 9.81
N TYR A 95 3.28 36.02 10.31
CA TYR A 95 3.45 35.39 11.62
C TYR A 95 3.94 33.94 11.50
N PRO A 96 4.79 33.47 12.44
CA PRO A 96 5.29 32.10 12.43
C PRO A 96 4.19 31.13 12.90
N VAL A 97 3.33 30.70 11.97
CA VAL A 97 2.35 29.64 12.22
C VAL A 97 3.00 28.29 11.88
N PRO A 98 2.88 27.26 12.76
CA PRO A 98 3.37 25.92 12.47
C PRO A 98 2.86 25.38 11.14
N LEU A 99 3.75 24.71 10.38
CA LEU A 99 3.45 24.27 9.00
C LEU A 99 2.28 23.28 8.95
N ASP A 100 2.16 22.41 9.94
CA ASP A 100 1.08 21.45 10.08
C ASP A 100 -0.30 22.12 10.16
N LEU A 101 -0.43 23.24 10.86
CA LEU A 101 -1.68 23.99 10.96
C LEU A 101 -2.02 24.63 9.60
N ILE A 102 -1.02 25.17 8.91
CA ILE A 102 -1.19 25.75 7.57
C ILE A 102 -1.63 24.66 6.57
N PHE A 103 -1.00 23.49 6.62
CA PHE A 103 -1.38 22.35 5.79
C PHE A 103 -2.81 21.89 6.08
N LYS A 104 -3.18 21.77 7.35
CA LYS A 104 -4.52 21.36 7.77
C LYS A 104 -5.59 22.37 7.34
N LEU A 105 -5.32 23.67 7.45
CA LEU A 105 -6.23 24.71 6.96
C LEU A 105 -6.47 24.63 5.45
N ASN A 106 -5.39 24.49 4.68
CA ASN A 106 -5.51 24.32 3.22
C ASN A 106 -6.30 23.05 2.89
N TYR A 107 -6.03 21.93 3.58
CA TYR A 107 -6.78 20.68 3.43
C TYR A 107 -8.28 20.90 3.67
N LEU A 108 -8.67 21.52 4.79
CA LEU A 108 -10.09 21.76 5.11
C LEU A 108 -10.79 22.59 4.04
N ILE A 109 -10.12 23.60 3.48
CA ILE A 109 -10.67 24.44 2.43
C ILE A 109 -10.79 23.69 1.10
N GLN A 110 -9.75 22.98 0.71
CA GLN A 110 -9.71 22.22 -0.54
C GLN A 110 -10.73 21.08 -0.58
N HIS A 111 -11.13 20.59 0.61
CA HIS A 111 -12.17 19.57 0.78
C HIS A 111 -13.55 20.15 1.16
N GLY A 112 -13.74 21.47 1.06
CA GLY A 112 -15.05 22.13 1.27
C GLY A 112 -15.57 22.07 2.71
N LYS A 113 -14.70 21.81 3.69
CA LYS A 113 -15.06 21.87 5.13
C LYS A 113 -15.03 23.29 5.67
N LEU A 114 -14.18 24.13 5.08
CA LEU A 114 -14.11 25.56 5.32
C LEU A 114 -14.25 26.27 3.97
N ASN A 115 -14.90 27.42 3.97
CA ASN A 115 -15.05 28.24 2.77
C ASN A 115 -13.91 29.27 2.72
N ALA A 116 -13.18 29.33 1.60
CA ALA A 116 -12.06 30.25 1.47
C ALA A 116 -12.50 31.72 1.38
N THR A 117 -13.67 32.02 0.82
CA THR A 117 -14.14 33.39 0.62
C THR A 117 -14.53 34.08 1.93
N ASN A 118 -14.92 33.30 2.93
CA ASN A 118 -15.25 33.78 4.28
C ASN A 118 -14.15 33.51 5.31
N PHE A 119 -13.00 32.96 4.90
CA PHE A 119 -11.83 32.80 5.76
C PHE A 119 -11.02 34.11 5.74
N ASP A 120 -11.43 35.05 6.58
CA ASP A 120 -10.87 36.39 6.65
C ASP A 120 -9.66 36.51 7.60
N ASP A 121 -9.17 37.75 7.72
CA ASP A 121 -8.08 38.13 8.60
C ASP A 121 -8.37 37.93 10.10
N GLU A 122 -9.65 37.84 10.50
CA GLU A 122 -10.04 37.51 11.87
C GLU A 122 -9.95 36.01 12.13
N CYS A 123 -10.33 35.18 11.15
CA CYS A 123 -10.10 33.73 11.19
C CYS A 123 -8.60 33.43 11.35
N ALA A 124 -7.75 34.12 10.58
CA ALA A 124 -6.30 34.00 10.71
C ALA A 124 -5.80 34.38 12.12
N LYS A 125 -6.37 35.44 12.74
CA LYS A 125 -6.02 35.82 14.13
C LYS A 125 -6.39 34.74 15.15
N LEU A 126 -7.50 34.03 14.97
CA LEU A 126 -7.91 32.93 15.86
C LEU A 126 -6.87 31.79 15.82
N VAL A 127 -6.38 31.46 14.64
CA VAL A 127 -5.31 30.45 14.46
C VAL A 127 -4.00 30.93 15.06
N ILE A 128 -3.61 32.19 14.82
CA ILE A 128 -2.32 32.75 15.28
C ILE A 128 -2.28 32.94 16.81
N ARG A 129 -3.37 33.41 17.42
CA ARG A 129 -3.44 33.74 18.85
C ARG A 129 -3.87 32.55 19.71
N GLY A 130 -4.49 31.54 19.11
CA GLY A 130 -4.92 30.34 19.82
C GLY A 130 -3.73 29.54 20.31
N ALA A 131 -3.88 28.89 21.47
CA ALA A 131 -2.89 27.93 21.93
C ALA A 131 -2.82 26.74 20.95
N GLU A 132 -1.62 26.43 20.46
CA GLU A 132 -1.39 25.53 19.31
C GLU A 132 -2.15 24.20 19.44
N GLY A 133 -2.08 23.54 20.60
CA GLY A 133 -2.77 22.27 20.82
C GLY A 133 -4.30 22.34 20.74
N HIS A 134 -4.89 23.48 21.15
CA HIS A 134 -6.33 23.71 21.03
C HIS A 134 -6.72 23.99 19.58
N VAL A 135 -5.93 24.80 18.86
CA VAL A 135 -6.16 25.06 17.42
C VAL A 135 -6.07 23.77 16.63
N ARG A 136 -5.04 22.95 16.89
CA ARG A 136 -4.86 21.63 16.30
C ARG A 136 -6.08 20.75 16.53
N THR A 137 -6.56 20.66 17.77
CA THR A 137 -7.73 19.86 18.14
C THR A 137 -8.98 20.38 17.43
N ALA A 138 -9.21 21.70 17.40
CA ALA A 138 -10.35 22.30 16.71
C ALA A 138 -10.36 21.99 15.20
N LEU A 139 -9.22 22.13 14.52
CA LEU A 139 -9.10 21.79 13.10
C LEU A 139 -9.28 20.29 12.85
N GLU A 140 -8.88 19.44 13.80
CA GLU A 140 -9.13 18.00 13.72
C GLU A 140 -10.62 17.69 13.85
N THR A 141 -11.31 18.29 14.82
CA THR A 141 -12.77 18.16 15.00
C THR A 141 -13.52 18.60 13.74
N ILE A 142 -13.13 19.74 13.13
CA ILE A 142 -13.75 20.21 11.88
C ILE A 142 -13.53 19.21 10.74
N SER A 143 -12.36 18.55 10.70
CA SER A 143 -12.08 17.53 9.67
C SER A 143 -12.94 16.26 9.79
N GLU A 144 -13.48 16.00 10.98
CA GLU A 144 -14.38 14.86 11.24
C GLU A 144 -15.84 15.15 10.86
N LEU A 145 -16.19 16.42 10.63
CA LEU A 145 -17.53 16.79 10.18
C LEU A 145 -17.74 16.35 8.72
N PRO A 146 -18.94 15.93 8.29
CA PRO A 146 -19.25 15.69 6.88
C PRO A 146 -19.08 16.98 6.06
N PRO A 147 -18.86 16.91 4.73
CA PRO A 147 -18.86 18.10 3.89
C PRO A 147 -20.22 18.80 4.04
N GLN A 148 -20.23 20.05 4.51
CA GLN A 148 -21.47 20.79 4.71
C GLN A 148 -21.84 21.47 3.38
N HIS A 149 -23.02 21.15 2.86
CA HIS A 149 -23.59 21.83 1.69
C HIS A 149 -24.11 23.23 2.04
N ASP A 150 -24.45 23.46 3.31
CA ASP A 150 -24.79 24.78 3.82
C ASP A 150 -23.51 25.60 4.07
N ILE A 151 -23.50 26.81 3.51
CA ILE A 151 -22.41 27.80 3.56
C ILE A 151 -22.27 28.32 5.00
N LEU A 152 -21.85 27.46 5.93
CA LEU A 152 -21.56 27.88 7.29
C LEU A 152 -20.34 28.82 7.27
N ASN A 153 -20.46 29.91 8.02
CA ASN A 153 -19.40 30.89 8.15
C ASN A 153 -18.18 30.22 8.83
N SER A 154 -17.05 30.12 8.12
CA SER A 154 -15.82 29.48 8.62
C SER A 154 -15.40 30.02 9.98
N ARG A 155 -15.66 31.31 10.24
CA ARG A 155 -15.38 31.97 11.52
C ARG A 155 -16.17 31.37 12.66
N THR A 156 -17.49 31.22 12.50
CA THR A 156 -18.38 30.69 13.54
C THR A 156 -18.03 29.25 13.86
N LEU A 157 -17.76 28.45 12.82
CA LEU A 157 -17.36 27.05 12.99
C LEU A 157 -16.03 26.94 13.73
N LEU A 158 -15.03 27.76 13.37
CA LEU A 158 -13.73 27.76 14.03
C LEU A 158 -13.83 28.19 15.51
N ILE A 159 -14.67 29.19 15.82
CA ILE A 159 -14.90 29.63 17.21
C ILE A 159 -15.50 28.49 18.04
N SER A 160 -16.59 27.88 17.55
CA SER A 160 -17.26 26.76 18.24
C SER A 160 -16.29 25.61 18.50
N ALA A 161 -15.53 25.20 17.47
CA ALA A 161 -14.57 24.10 17.60
C ALA A 161 -13.42 24.43 18.57
N LEU A 162 -12.98 25.68 18.64
CA LEU A 162 -11.95 26.13 19.60
C LEU A 162 -12.48 26.15 21.05
N GLU A 163 -13.73 26.51 21.26
CA GLU A 163 -14.38 26.47 22.58
C GLU A 163 -14.53 25.02 23.06
N ASP A 164 -15.01 24.14 22.18
CA ASP A 164 -15.11 22.71 22.46
C ASP A 164 -13.75 22.07 22.78
N ALA A 165 -12.72 22.41 22.00
CA ALA A 165 -11.37 21.91 22.22
C ALA A 165 -10.83 22.29 23.60
N LYS A 166 -11.06 23.53 24.06
CA LYS A 166 -10.64 24.01 25.38
C LYS A 166 -11.35 23.29 26.52
N LEU A 167 -12.64 22.98 26.34
CA LEU A 167 -13.43 22.26 27.33
C LEU A 167 -13.02 20.78 27.44
N GLN A 168 -12.80 20.12 26.30
CA GLN A 168 -12.52 18.68 26.26
C GLN A 168 -11.07 18.33 26.57
N PHE A 169 -10.12 19.20 26.23
CA PHE A 169 -8.69 18.96 26.37
C PHE A 169 -7.97 20.18 26.97
N PRO A 170 -8.09 20.43 28.29
CA PRO A 170 -7.38 21.52 28.95
C PRO A 170 -5.85 21.43 28.76
N ASN A 171 -5.35 20.21 28.61
CA ASN A 171 -3.97 19.87 28.28
C ASN A 171 -3.96 18.96 27.04
N PRO A 172 -3.96 19.50 25.81
CA PRO A 172 -3.94 18.69 24.60
C PRO A 172 -2.63 17.89 24.52
N PRO A 173 -2.67 16.61 24.12
CA PRO A 173 -1.47 15.79 24.03
C PRO A 173 -0.55 16.28 22.91
N ASP A 174 0.76 16.26 23.17
CA ASP A 174 1.76 16.55 22.15
C ASP A 174 1.66 15.56 20.98
N LEU A 175 2.03 16.02 19.78
CA LEU A 175 2.17 15.16 18.61
C LEU A 175 3.12 14.01 18.93
N ILE A 176 2.63 12.77 18.83
CA ILE A 176 3.48 11.58 18.93
C ILE A 176 4.54 11.65 17.82
N ALA A 177 5.79 11.86 18.23
CA ALA A 177 6.94 11.83 17.33
C ALA A 177 6.99 10.49 16.59
N PRO A 178 7.42 10.48 15.32
CA PRO A 178 7.53 9.23 14.58
C PRO A 178 8.58 8.34 15.24
N SER A 179 8.37 7.02 15.21
CA SER A 179 9.34 6.08 15.76
C SER A 179 10.69 6.18 15.04
N GLN A 180 11.77 5.77 15.71
CA GLN A 180 13.14 5.85 15.19
C GLN A 180 13.25 5.37 13.73
N GLY A 181 13.88 6.20 12.88
CA GLY A 181 14.05 5.92 11.46
C GLY A 181 12.84 6.22 10.57
N ARG A 182 11.81 6.90 11.09
CA ARG A 182 10.65 7.39 10.34
C ARG A 182 10.51 8.91 10.51
N ALA A 183 9.87 9.57 9.55
CA ALA A 183 9.63 11.02 9.57
C ALA A 183 8.22 11.36 9.07
N TRP A 184 7.71 12.49 9.56
CA TRP A 184 6.49 13.13 9.04
C TRP A 184 6.80 13.81 7.72
N ILE A 185 6.12 13.41 6.64
CA ILE A 185 6.30 13.98 5.31
C ILE A 185 4.99 14.60 4.84
N TYR A 186 5.04 15.91 4.57
CA TYR A 186 3.94 16.63 3.95
C TYR A 186 3.85 16.30 2.46
N ARG A 187 2.63 16.24 1.94
CA ARG A 187 2.36 15.90 0.54
C ARG A 187 1.38 16.87 -0.10
N LEU A 188 1.72 17.34 -1.28
CA LEU A 188 0.87 18.16 -2.14
C LEU A 188 0.56 17.38 -3.42
N LEU A 189 -0.71 17.16 -3.70
CA LEU A 189 -1.17 16.64 -4.98
C LEU A 189 -1.48 17.82 -5.91
N ILE A 190 -0.94 17.82 -7.13
CA ILE A 190 -1.25 18.82 -8.14
C ILE A 190 -2.01 18.10 -9.25
N THR A 191 -3.30 18.41 -9.35
CA THR A 191 -4.19 18.02 -10.43
C THR A 191 -4.17 19.07 -11.54
N PRO A 192 -4.72 18.79 -12.72
CA PRO A 192 -4.80 19.77 -13.80
C PRO A 192 -5.54 21.07 -13.42
N THR A 193 -6.50 21.07 -12.49
CA THR A 193 -7.23 22.27 -12.00
C THR A 193 -6.75 22.79 -10.65
N LYS A 194 -6.49 21.88 -9.70
CA LYS A 194 -6.36 22.21 -8.28
C LYS A 194 -5.12 21.59 -7.66
N ALA A 195 -4.76 22.05 -6.47
CA ALA A 195 -3.75 21.49 -5.61
C ALA A 195 -4.38 21.09 -4.27
N TYR A 196 -4.00 19.93 -3.75
CA TYR A 196 -4.52 19.36 -2.51
C TYR A 196 -3.39 19.09 -1.53
N CYS A 197 -3.39 19.81 -0.41
CA CYS A 197 -2.59 19.51 0.76
C CYS A 197 -3.15 18.25 1.41
N MET A 198 -2.34 17.20 1.52
CA MET A 198 -2.73 15.97 2.19
C MET A 198 -2.31 16.02 3.65
N GLU A 199 -2.97 15.19 4.48
CA GLU A 199 -2.48 14.97 5.84
C GLU A 199 -1.06 14.39 5.83
N PRO A 200 -0.20 14.75 6.81
CA PRO A 200 1.18 14.27 6.85
C PRO A 200 1.24 12.75 6.96
N GLU A 201 2.01 12.12 6.07
CA GLU A 201 2.20 10.67 6.05
C GLU A 201 3.48 10.31 6.82
N VAL A 202 3.46 9.18 7.54
CA VAL A 202 4.69 8.62 8.12
C VAL A 202 5.41 7.83 7.04
N GLU A 203 6.59 8.28 6.63
CA GLU A 203 7.47 7.55 5.70
C GLU A 203 8.75 7.08 6.40
N SER A 204 9.35 6.01 5.90
CA SER A 204 10.70 5.60 6.33
C SER A 204 11.71 6.66 5.90
N CYS A 205 12.65 7.02 6.78
CA CYS A 205 13.64 8.03 6.46
C CYS A 205 14.58 7.56 5.34
N ASN A 206 15.09 8.54 4.59
CA ASN A 206 16.18 8.37 3.64
C ASN A 206 17.42 9.15 4.11
N ARG A 207 18.49 9.13 3.30
CA ARG A 207 19.76 9.79 3.64
C ARG A 207 19.58 11.26 3.96
N MET A 208 18.86 11.98 3.08
CA MET A 208 18.73 13.43 3.17
C MET A 208 17.90 13.84 4.37
N ILE A 209 16.78 13.17 4.62
CA ILE A 209 15.96 13.42 5.81
C ILE A 209 16.75 13.18 7.09
N ARG A 210 17.61 12.16 7.15
CA ARG A 210 18.46 11.90 8.32
C ARG A 210 19.57 12.94 8.51
N LEU A 211 20.19 13.40 7.42
CA LEU A 211 21.21 14.44 7.49
C LEU A 211 20.62 15.77 7.97
N TYR A 212 19.38 16.06 7.57
CA TYR A 212 18.66 17.29 7.87
C TYR A 212 17.47 17.06 8.81
N GLU A 213 17.62 16.15 9.79
CA GLU A 213 16.52 15.72 10.68
C GLU A 213 15.84 16.88 11.42
N LYS A 214 16.63 17.89 11.84
CA LYS A 214 16.12 19.12 12.48
C LYS A 214 15.25 19.98 11.56
N HIS A 215 15.34 19.78 10.26
CA HIS A 215 14.61 20.51 9.22
C HIS A 215 13.76 19.55 8.36
N ALA A 216 13.38 18.39 8.90
CA ALA A 216 12.59 17.39 8.17
C ALA A 216 11.25 17.96 7.67
N GLU A 217 10.64 18.89 8.42
CA GLU A 217 9.41 19.58 8.04
C GLU A 217 9.55 20.47 6.80
N ASN A 218 10.78 20.85 6.40
CA ASN A 218 11.02 21.64 5.20
C ASN A 218 11.01 20.78 3.92
N PHE A 219 10.99 19.45 4.04
CA PHE A 219 10.84 18.56 2.89
C PHE A 219 9.36 18.41 2.53
N LEU A 220 9.04 18.70 1.27
CA LEU A 220 7.70 18.54 0.71
C LEU A 220 7.72 17.53 -0.42
N ARG A 221 6.78 16.58 -0.36
CA ARG A 221 6.48 15.70 -1.48
C ARG A 221 5.46 16.37 -2.39
N VAL A 222 5.76 16.47 -3.68
CA VAL A 222 4.77 16.92 -4.69
C VAL A 222 4.48 15.79 -5.66
N ASN A 223 3.21 15.58 -6.00
CA ASN A 223 2.75 14.51 -6.87
C ASN A 223 1.82 15.08 -7.96
N PHE A 224 2.15 14.86 -9.23
CA PHE A 224 1.32 15.27 -10.36
C PHE A 224 0.38 14.12 -10.74
N VAL A 225 -0.92 14.38 -10.65
CA VAL A 225 -2.00 13.39 -10.86
C VAL A 225 -3.09 13.98 -11.75
N ASP A 226 -4.00 13.15 -12.25
CA ASP A 226 -5.21 13.57 -12.95
C ASP A 226 -6.32 13.95 -11.92
N GLU A 227 -7.48 14.46 -12.36
CA GLU A 227 -8.56 14.93 -11.49
C GLU A 227 -9.19 13.83 -10.62
N ASP A 228 -9.23 12.61 -11.14
CA ASP A 228 -9.61 11.41 -10.40
C ASP A 228 -8.48 10.90 -9.48
N LEU A 229 -7.42 11.70 -9.31
CA LEU A 229 -6.19 11.44 -8.56
C LEU A 229 -5.38 10.22 -9.09
N CYS A 230 -5.76 9.66 -10.24
CA CYS A 230 -4.97 8.63 -10.92
C CYS A 230 -3.68 9.23 -11.51
N PRO A 231 -2.70 8.39 -11.91
CA PRO A 231 -1.54 8.87 -12.65
C PRO A 231 -1.94 9.64 -13.89
N LEU A 232 -1.29 10.79 -14.10
CA LEU A 232 -1.57 11.66 -15.23
C LEU A 232 -1.29 10.93 -16.55
N ASN A 233 -2.24 10.99 -17.49
CA ASN A 233 -2.05 10.38 -18.79
C ASN A 233 -1.10 11.22 -19.66
N GLY A 234 0.00 10.62 -20.13
CA GLY A 234 0.98 11.27 -20.99
C GLY A 234 0.39 11.90 -22.26
N THR A 235 -0.70 11.35 -22.82
CA THR A 235 -1.38 11.95 -23.98
C THR A 235 -2.03 13.30 -23.64
N SER A 236 -2.30 13.58 -22.36
CA SER A 236 -2.84 14.87 -21.92
C SER A 236 -1.77 15.97 -21.86
N LEU A 237 -0.48 15.58 -21.92
CA LEU A 237 0.64 16.51 -21.86
C LEU A 237 1.07 17.03 -23.25
N VAL A 238 0.59 16.40 -24.34
CA VAL A 238 0.92 16.74 -25.72
C VAL A 238 -0.33 17.21 -26.46
N SER A 239 -0.21 18.24 -27.30
CA SER A 239 -1.30 18.71 -28.15
C SER A 239 -1.59 17.71 -29.28
N ALA A 240 -2.86 17.40 -29.50
CA ALA A 240 -3.33 16.44 -30.51
C ALA A 240 -3.05 16.89 -31.96
N VAL A 241 -2.88 18.19 -32.21
CA VAL A 241 -2.85 18.74 -33.58
C VAL A 241 -1.47 19.14 -34.08
N ASN A 242 -0.62 19.70 -33.21
CA ASN A 242 0.68 20.21 -33.62
C ASN A 242 1.86 19.49 -32.94
N THR A 243 1.62 18.40 -32.22
CA THR A 243 2.63 17.71 -31.39
C THR A 243 3.39 18.62 -30.40
N SER A 244 2.84 19.81 -30.13
CA SER A 244 3.42 20.81 -29.25
C SER A 244 3.02 20.58 -27.80
N TYR A 245 3.81 21.07 -26.85
CA TYR A 245 3.52 20.91 -25.43
C TYR A 245 2.22 21.59 -25.02
N SER A 246 1.36 20.86 -24.31
CA SER A 246 0.07 21.35 -23.78
C SER A 246 0.25 22.47 -22.73
N PRO A 247 -0.79 23.25 -22.43
CA PRO A 247 -0.79 24.16 -21.27
C PRO A 247 -0.45 23.45 -19.95
N LEU A 248 -0.92 22.22 -19.76
CA LEU A 248 -0.63 21.42 -18.57
C LEU A 248 0.85 21.10 -18.42
N TYR A 249 1.51 20.70 -19.52
CA TYR A 249 2.96 20.52 -19.55
C TYR A 249 3.70 21.79 -19.10
N ARG A 250 3.26 22.96 -19.56
CA ARG A 250 3.88 24.24 -19.18
C ARG A 250 3.64 24.57 -17.71
N ARG A 251 2.46 24.29 -17.16
CA ARG A 251 2.16 24.45 -15.73
C ARG A 251 3.09 23.62 -14.86
N ILE A 252 3.25 22.32 -15.16
CA ILE A 252 4.16 21.42 -14.43
C ILE A 252 5.59 21.94 -14.52
N ARG A 253 6.04 22.34 -15.71
CA ARG A 253 7.39 22.89 -15.92
C ARG A 253 7.62 24.19 -15.14
N LYS A 254 6.59 25.04 -15.01
CA LYS A 254 6.66 26.28 -14.23
C LYS A 254 6.80 26.00 -12.74
N VAL A 255 5.99 25.08 -12.19
CA VAL A 255 6.11 24.61 -10.78
C VAL A 255 7.53 24.11 -10.48
N LEU A 256 8.09 23.29 -11.37
CA LEU A 256 9.43 22.74 -11.21
C LEU A 256 10.51 23.83 -11.23
N LYS A 257 10.40 24.79 -12.15
CA LYS A 257 11.42 25.82 -12.39
C LYS A 257 11.38 26.95 -11.36
N GLU A 258 10.20 27.46 -11.05
CA GLU A 258 10.02 28.67 -10.24
C GLU A 258 9.72 28.37 -8.76
N GLY A 259 9.24 27.16 -8.47
CA GLY A 259 8.77 26.78 -7.13
C GLY A 259 7.43 27.41 -6.78
N PHE A 260 7.06 27.35 -5.50
CA PHE A 260 5.87 28.00 -4.93
C PHE A 260 5.99 28.17 -3.41
N SER A 261 5.08 28.91 -2.81
CA SER A 261 5.05 29.13 -1.36
C SER A 261 3.83 28.50 -0.70
N ILE A 262 4.00 27.96 0.50
CA ILE A 262 2.91 27.57 1.41
C ILE A 262 3.20 28.22 2.75
N GLY A 263 2.31 29.11 3.19
CA GLY A 263 2.60 29.95 4.36
C GLY A 263 3.81 30.85 4.14
N ASN A 264 4.75 30.84 5.09
CA ASN A 264 6.01 31.58 5.02
C ASN A 264 7.18 30.77 4.40
N LYS A 265 6.94 29.53 3.96
CA LYS A 265 7.97 28.65 3.40
C LYS A 265 7.90 28.66 1.87
N ARG A 266 9.02 28.99 1.21
CA ARG A 266 9.19 28.92 -0.26
C ARG A 266 9.86 27.61 -0.63
N TYR A 267 9.17 26.79 -1.41
CA TYR A 267 9.62 25.47 -1.83
C TYR A 267 10.25 25.52 -3.23
N GLU A 268 11.41 24.90 -3.36
CA GLU A 268 12.14 24.76 -4.62
C GLU A 268 12.38 23.29 -4.98
N PHE A 269 12.48 23.00 -6.28
CA PHE A 269 12.77 21.65 -6.75
C PHE A 269 14.08 21.13 -6.17
N LEU A 270 14.05 19.93 -5.58
CA LEU A 270 15.23 19.28 -5.00
C LEU A 270 15.75 18.17 -5.92
N ALA A 271 15.00 17.07 -6.03
CA ALA A 271 15.34 15.88 -6.81
C ALA A 271 14.17 14.88 -6.88
N PHE A 272 14.34 13.77 -7.57
CA PHE A 272 13.46 12.60 -7.55
C PHE A 272 14.27 11.31 -7.73
N SER A 273 13.75 10.19 -7.22
CA SER A 273 14.26 8.84 -7.49
C SER A 273 13.51 8.18 -8.65
N ALA A 274 14.00 7.04 -9.13
CA ALA A 274 13.38 6.33 -10.25
C ALA A 274 11.96 5.79 -9.93
N SER A 275 11.65 5.46 -8.68
CA SER A 275 10.28 5.09 -8.28
C SER A 275 9.37 6.31 -8.32
N GLN A 276 9.81 7.40 -7.68
CA GLN A 276 9.11 8.68 -7.68
C GLN A 276 8.86 9.21 -9.10
N LEU A 277 9.82 9.07 -10.01
CA LEU A 277 9.66 9.45 -11.42
C LEU A 277 8.50 8.71 -12.09
N ARG A 278 8.43 7.38 -11.93
CA ARG A 278 7.32 6.53 -12.43
C ARG A 278 5.97 6.91 -11.82
N GLU A 279 5.98 7.47 -10.61
CA GLU A 279 4.77 7.84 -9.91
C GLU A 279 4.31 9.27 -10.18
N GLY A 280 5.08 10.08 -10.91
CA GLY A 280 4.82 11.51 -11.07
C GLY A 280 5.17 12.34 -9.84
N GLN A 281 6.12 11.88 -9.02
CA GLN A 281 6.49 12.49 -7.75
C GLN A 281 7.88 13.15 -7.76
N ILE A 282 8.00 14.22 -6.99
CA ILE A 282 9.24 14.94 -6.75
C ILE A 282 9.41 15.27 -5.27
N TRP A 283 10.66 15.52 -4.87
CA TRP A 283 10.97 16.24 -3.65
C TRP A 283 11.16 17.73 -3.94
N MET A 284 10.58 18.55 -3.08
CA MET A 284 10.89 19.97 -2.97
C MET A 284 11.36 20.27 -1.55
N PHE A 285 12.14 21.34 -1.41
CA PHE A 285 12.68 21.75 -0.12
C PHE A 285 12.41 23.23 0.12
N ALA A 286 11.94 23.57 1.31
CA ALA A 286 11.80 24.94 1.75
C ALA A 286 13.10 25.48 2.33
N GLU A 287 13.56 26.63 1.85
CA GLU A 287 14.79 27.24 2.37
C GLU A 287 14.71 27.55 3.87
N VAL A 288 15.86 27.47 4.55
CA VAL A 288 16.00 27.87 5.94
C VAL A 288 16.77 29.18 6.00
N MET A 289 16.13 30.20 6.53
CA MET A 289 16.72 31.53 6.69
C MET A 289 17.50 31.62 8.00
N MET A 290 18.69 32.20 7.96
CA MET A 290 19.49 32.56 9.15
C MET A 290 19.95 34.00 8.98
N ASN A 291 19.67 34.86 9.96
CA ASN A 291 19.99 36.30 9.92
C ASN A 291 19.49 37.01 8.64
N GLY A 292 18.30 36.63 8.17
CA GLY A 292 17.68 37.22 6.96
C GLY A 292 18.29 36.77 5.63
N LYS A 293 19.18 35.77 5.62
CA LYS A 293 19.77 35.19 4.40
C LYS A 293 19.50 33.68 4.30
N PRO A 294 19.38 33.12 3.10
CA PRO A 294 19.26 31.67 2.92
C PRO A 294 20.53 30.97 3.43
N HIS A 295 20.37 30.08 4.40
CA HIS A 295 21.46 29.29 4.98
C HIS A 295 21.46 27.85 4.46
N ILE A 296 20.28 27.23 4.39
CA ILE A 296 20.08 25.88 3.84
C ILE A 296 19.09 25.99 2.69
N THR A 297 19.48 25.55 1.50
CA THR A 297 18.68 25.61 0.27
C THR A 297 18.68 24.27 -0.45
N ALA A 298 17.86 24.13 -1.49
CA ALA A 298 17.89 22.94 -2.33
C ALA A 298 19.28 22.68 -2.94
N ASP A 299 20.03 23.74 -3.26
CA ASP A 299 21.40 23.62 -3.79
C ASP A 299 22.41 23.13 -2.75
N THR A 300 22.32 23.61 -1.50
CA THR A 300 23.21 23.10 -0.43
C THR A 300 22.95 21.61 -0.19
N LEU A 301 21.68 21.20 -0.18
CA LEU A 301 21.31 19.79 -0.06
C LEU A 301 21.84 18.95 -1.24
N ARG A 302 21.75 19.47 -2.47
CA ARG A 302 22.30 18.78 -3.66
C ARG A 302 23.82 18.64 -3.60
N ALA A 303 24.53 19.64 -3.10
CA ALA A 303 25.99 19.58 -2.90
C ALA A 303 26.37 18.48 -1.90
N ASP A 304 25.57 18.28 -0.85
CA ASP A 304 25.80 17.22 0.15
C ASP A 304 25.46 15.80 -0.35
N MET A 305 24.66 15.67 -1.43
CA MET A 305 24.34 14.36 -2.01
C MET A 305 25.59 13.69 -2.58
N GLY A 306 26.48 14.46 -3.21
CA GLY A 306 27.71 13.98 -3.85
C GLY A 306 28.11 14.83 -5.07
N ASP A 307 29.19 14.43 -5.73
CA ASP A 307 29.68 15.05 -6.96
C ASP A 307 29.11 14.33 -8.19
N PHE A 308 28.24 15.04 -8.91
CA PHE A 308 27.64 14.61 -10.18
C PHE A 308 28.25 15.31 -11.40
N SER A 309 29.28 16.14 -11.19
CA SER A 309 29.87 17.02 -12.22
C SER A 309 30.54 16.27 -13.37
N GLN A 310 30.78 14.96 -13.25
CA GLN A 310 31.31 14.09 -14.30
C GLN A 310 30.21 13.42 -15.13
N ILE A 311 28.96 13.42 -14.67
CA ILE A 311 27.85 12.79 -15.37
C ILE A 311 27.33 13.75 -16.45
N ARG A 312 27.30 13.28 -17.71
CA ARG A 312 26.89 14.06 -18.88
C ARG A 312 25.52 13.65 -19.44
N ASN A 313 24.95 12.56 -18.96
CA ASN A 313 23.60 12.13 -19.31
C ASN A 313 22.61 12.60 -18.23
N VAL A 314 21.53 13.27 -18.66
CA VAL A 314 20.55 13.90 -17.75
C VAL A 314 19.81 12.87 -16.91
N ALA A 315 19.29 11.82 -17.54
CA ALA A 315 18.54 10.76 -16.87
C ALA A 315 19.40 10.05 -15.82
N LYS A 316 20.63 9.66 -16.18
CA LYS A 316 21.62 9.06 -15.29
C LYS A 316 21.96 10.00 -14.13
N CYS A 317 22.15 11.29 -14.38
CA CYS A 317 22.45 12.28 -13.35
C CYS A 317 21.30 12.35 -12.33
N ALA A 318 20.06 12.54 -12.80
CA ALA A 318 18.86 12.55 -11.98
C ALA A 318 18.70 11.25 -11.17
N ALA A 319 18.90 10.10 -11.82
CA ALA A 319 18.83 8.79 -11.18
C ALA A 319 19.88 8.61 -10.07
N ARG A 320 21.08 9.20 -10.20
CA ARG A 320 22.13 9.15 -9.17
C ARG A 320 21.83 10.08 -7.99
N MET A 321 21.36 11.30 -8.24
CA MET A 321 20.86 12.20 -7.20
C MET A 321 19.72 11.56 -6.41
N GLY A 322 18.79 10.91 -7.12
CA GLY A 322 17.65 10.21 -6.56
C GLY A 322 18.00 9.08 -5.58
N GLN A 323 19.21 8.51 -5.65
CA GLN A 323 19.61 7.40 -4.77
C GLN A 323 19.62 7.81 -3.29
N CYS A 324 19.91 9.08 -3.00
CA CYS A 324 19.90 9.63 -1.64
C CYS A 324 18.50 9.65 -1.00
N PHE A 325 17.45 9.46 -1.80
CA PHE A 325 16.06 9.41 -1.33
C PHE A 325 15.50 7.99 -1.19
N SER A 326 16.36 6.97 -1.33
CA SER A 326 15.95 5.58 -1.08
C SER A 326 15.63 5.38 0.40
N SER A 327 14.44 4.86 0.70
CA SER A 327 14.07 4.41 2.05
C SER A 327 15.09 3.37 2.52
N SER A 328 15.73 3.64 3.65
CA SER A 328 16.88 2.85 4.10
C SER A 328 17.08 2.96 5.60
N ARG A 329 17.72 1.96 6.21
CA ARG A 329 18.09 1.97 7.63
C ARG A 329 19.54 2.37 7.77
N LYS A 330 19.82 3.46 8.51
CA LYS A 330 21.19 3.85 8.84
C LYS A 330 21.78 2.80 9.79
N SER A 331 22.91 2.22 9.42
CA SER A 331 23.63 1.27 10.25
C SER A 331 24.86 1.94 10.89
N LEU A 332 26.06 1.61 10.42
CA LEU A 332 27.34 2.06 10.96
C LEU A 332 28.13 2.85 9.92
N SER A 333 29.02 3.72 10.38
CA SER A 333 29.94 4.44 9.49
C SER A 333 31.17 3.59 9.18
N VAL A 334 31.64 3.63 7.93
CA VAL A 334 32.87 2.98 7.47
C VAL A 334 33.78 4.04 6.88
N LEU A 335 34.94 4.27 7.50
CA LEU A 335 35.90 5.26 7.01
C LEU A 335 36.68 4.72 5.79
N PRO A 336 37.26 5.59 4.95
CA PRO A 336 38.00 5.16 3.76
C PRO A 336 39.12 4.15 4.05
N LEU A 337 39.84 4.27 5.17
CA LEU A 337 40.90 3.34 5.59
C LEU A 337 40.37 1.94 5.94
N GLN A 338 39.08 1.83 6.26
CA GLN A 338 38.40 0.57 6.59
C GLN A 338 37.76 -0.08 5.36
N LEU A 339 37.91 0.53 4.18
CA LEU A 339 37.38 0.06 2.92
C LEU A 339 38.51 -0.48 2.05
N LYS A 340 38.34 -1.68 1.51
CA LYS A 340 39.24 -2.26 0.51
C LYS A 340 38.59 -2.18 -0.87
N LYS A 341 39.28 -1.59 -1.84
CA LYS A 341 38.85 -1.64 -3.24
C LYS A 341 39.32 -2.95 -3.87
N ILE A 342 38.42 -3.67 -4.51
CA ILE A 342 38.70 -4.92 -5.24
C ILE A 342 38.28 -4.76 -6.70
N GLN A 343 38.91 -5.46 -7.64
CA GLN A 343 38.62 -5.31 -9.07
C GLN A 343 37.35 -6.03 -9.48
N ASP A 344 36.63 -5.57 -10.50
CA ASP A 344 35.54 -6.37 -11.09
C ASP A 344 36.05 -7.61 -11.82
N ILE A 345 35.20 -8.65 -11.89
CA ILE A 345 35.49 -9.91 -12.58
C ILE A 345 34.88 -9.83 -13.97
N PHE A 346 35.73 -9.84 -15.00
CA PHE A 346 35.31 -9.81 -16.39
C PHE A 346 35.71 -11.09 -17.11
N VAL A 347 34.83 -11.56 -18.00
CA VAL A 347 35.13 -12.60 -18.98
C VAL A 347 34.72 -12.08 -20.35
N THR A 348 35.55 -12.31 -21.35
CA THR A 348 35.25 -11.99 -22.74
C THR A 348 34.82 -13.26 -23.45
N THR A 349 33.68 -13.23 -24.12
CA THR A 349 33.15 -14.35 -24.93
C THR A 349 32.56 -13.75 -26.19
N ASP A 350 32.91 -14.30 -27.35
CA ASP A 350 32.46 -13.83 -28.66
C ASP A 350 32.63 -12.31 -28.84
N ASP A 351 33.80 -11.79 -28.48
CA ASP A 351 34.17 -10.36 -28.49
C ASP A 351 33.33 -9.45 -27.56
N VAL A 352 32.39 -9.99 -26.79
CA VAL A 352 31.62 -9.25 -25.78
C VAL A 352 32.25 -9.43 -24.40
N LYS A 353 32.51 -8.31 -23.71
CA LYS A 353 33.07 -8.29 -22.37
C LYS A 353 31.97 -8.21 -21.31
N TYR A 354 31.74 -9.30 -20.60
CA TYR A 354 30.75 -9.37 -19.53
C TYR A 354 31.36 -9.16 -18.14
N CYS A 355 30.67 -8.41 -17.28
CA CYS A 355 31.01 -8.27 -15.87
C CYS A 355 30.21 -9.29 -15.04
N PHE A 356 30.88 -10.25 -14.43
CA PHE A 356 30.25 -11.26 -13.58
C PHE A 356 29.97 -10.74 -12.16
N SER A 357 30.65 -9.66 -11.75
CA SER A 357 30.53 -9.08 -10.42
C SER A 357 29.81 -7.73 -10.39
N ASP A 358 28.99 -7.41 -11.40
CA ASP A 358 28.33 -6.11 -11.49
C ASP A 358 27.38 -5.90 -10.29
N GLY A 359 27.71 -4.91 -9.46
CA GLY A 359 26.87 -4.50 -8.36
C GLY A 359 27.08 -5.27 -7.05
N ILE A 360 28.05 -6.18 -6.96
CA ILE A 360 28.31 -6.95 -5.73
C ILE A 360 29.71 -6.78 -5.16
N GLY A 361 29.79 -6.64 -3.84
CA GLY A 361 31.01 -6.61 -3.04
C GLY A 361 30.95 -7.56 -1.86
N LYS A 362 31.89 -7.40 -0.93
CA LYS A 362 32.02 -8.27 0.26
C LYS A 362 31.96 -7.48 1.55
N ILE A 363 31.42 -8.10 2.60
CA ILE A 363 31.39 -7.59 3.97
C ILE A 363 32.12 -8.58 4.88
N SER A 364 32.97 -8.09 5.79
CA SER A 364 33.61 -8.99 6.76
C SER A 364 32.59 -9.52 7.76
N ALA A 365 32.73 -10.79 8.16
CA ALA A 365 31.78 -11.45 9.06
C ALA A 365 31.57 -10.69 10.38
N ASP A 366 32.64 -10.11 10.93
CA ASP A 366 32.58 -9.28 12.14
C ASP A 366 31.73 -8.01 11.94
N PHE A 367 31.85 -7.37 10.78
CA PHE A 367 31.08 -6.16 10.49
C PHE A 367 29.63 -6.49 10.17
N ALA A 368 29.37 -7.59 9.45
CA ALA A 368 28.03 -8.09 9.17
C ALA A 368 27.24 -8.36 10.47
N ARG A 369 27.87 -8.96 11.49
CA ARG A 369 27.26 -9.14 12.83
C ARG A 369 26.81 -7.82 13.46
N LYS A 370 27.66 -6.79 13.38
CA LYS A 370 27.35 -5.46 13.92
C LYS A 370 26.23 -4.78 13.14
N VAL A 371 26.25 -4.86 11.81
CA VAL A 371 25.18 -4.35 10.95
C VAL A 371 23.85 -5.06 11.25
N ALA A 372 23.84 -6.38 11.36
CA ALA A 372 22.65 -7.17 11.68
C ALA A 372 22.02 -6.78 13.03
N ALA A 373 22.85 -6.57 14.05
CA ALA A 373 22.41 -6.11 15.36
C ALA A 373 21.77 -4.71 15.28
N THR A 374 22.40 -3.76 14.59
CA THR A 374 21.84 -2.41 14.40
C THR A 374 20.55 -2.41 13.59
N CYS A 375 20.42 -3.31 12.61
CA CYS A 375 19.21 -3.46 11.78
C CYS A 375 18.06 -4.20 12.49
N GLY A 376 18.32 -4.82 13.65
CA GLY A 376 17.32 -5.52 14.46
C GLY A 376 17.02 -6.94 13.99
N CYS A 377 17.97 -7.66 13.37
CA CYS A 377 17.74 -9.00 12.81
C CYS A 377 17.52 -10.12 13.86
N GLY A 378 17.58 -9.79 15.15
CA GLY A 378 17.45 -10.73 16.27
C GLY A 378 18.80 -11.28 16.75
N PRO A 379 18.91 -11.72 18.02
CA PRO A 379 20.16 -12.21 18.58
C PRO A 379 20.67 -13.45 17.82
N GLY A 380 21.95 -13.45 17.45
CA GLY A 380 22.61 -14.58 16.77
C GLY A 380 22.23 -14.81 15.31
N LYS A 381 21.29 -14.03 14.75
CA LYS A 381 20.86 -14.13 13.34
C LYS A 381 21.60 -13.12 12.49
N VAL A 382 22.47 -13.62 11.61
CA VAL A 382 23.28 -12.80 10.71
C VAL A 382 22.89 -13.15 9.27
N PRO A 383 22.28 -12.21 8.53
CA PRO A 383 22.02 -12.40 7.10
C PRO A 383 23.31 -12.63 6.31
N SER A 384 23.26 -13.50 5.30
CA SER A 384 24.41 -13.79 4.42
C SER A 384 24.73 -12.64 3.46
N ALA A 385 23.73 -11.82 3.09
CA ALA A 385 23.95 -10.64 2.26
C ALA A 385 23.02 -9.47 2.60
N PHE A 386 23.49 -8.27 2.28
CA PHE A 386 22.80 -7.00 2.51
C PHE A 386 22.79 -6.17 1.23
N GLN A 387 21.63 -5.66 0.83
CA GLN A 387 21.55 -4.60 -0.17
C GLN A 387 21.85 -3.26 0.51
N ILE A 388 22.84 -2.53 0.01
CA ILE A 388 23.34 -1.31 0.64
C ILE A 388 23.40 -0.09 -0.27
N ARG A 389 23.48 1.07 0.37
CA ARG A 389 24.06 2.30 -0.17
C ARG A 389 25.19 2.74 0.76
N TYR A 390 26.30 3.20 0.19
CA TYR A 390 27.44 3.71 0.94
C TYR A 390 28.11 4.82 0.12
N GLY A 391 28.01 6.09 0.55
CA GLY A 391 28.43 7.21 -0.29
C GLY A 391 27.74 7.17 -1.67
N GLY A 392 28.54 7.13 -2.74
CA GLY A 392 28.06 6.92 -4.11
C GLY A 392 28.09 5.46 -4.59
N TYR A 393 28.31 4.49 -3.70
CA TYR A 393 28.24 3.06 -4.00
C TYR A 393 26.81 2.53 -3.84
N LYS A 394 26.39 1.72 -4.83
CA LYS A 394 25.10 1.02 -4.88
C LYS A 394 25.36 -0.47 -5.14
N GLY A 395 24.81 -1.37 -4.33
CA GLY A 395 24.91 -2.80 -4.61
C GLY A 395 24.56 -3.72 -3.45
N VAL A 396 24.90 -5.00 -3.61
CA VAL A 396 24.85 -6.02 -2.56
C VAL A 396 26.24 -6.22 -1.96
N VAL A 397 26.32 -6.50 -0.66
CA VAL A 397 27.53 -7.02 -0.03
C VAL A 397 27.22 -8.36 0.64
N ALA A 398 27.98 -9.39 0.27
CA ALA A 398 27.85 -10.74 0.82
C ALA A 398 28.97 -11.02 1.83
N ILE A 399 28.68 -11.85 2.84
CA ILE A 399 29.69 -12.29 3.80
C ILE A 399 30.74 -13.12 3.08
N ASP A 400 32.00 -12.79 3.32
CA ASP A 400 33.14 -13.61 2.91
C ASP A 400 33.89 -14.06 4.17
N PRO A 401 33.87 -15.37 4.53
CA PRO A 401 34.57 -15.90 5.70
C PRO A 401 36.08 -15.67 5.67
N ASP A 402 36.68 -15.57 4.47
CA ASP A 402 38.12 -15.39 4.29
C ASP A 402 38.52 -13.90 4.26
N ALA A 403 37.54 -12.99 4.32
CA ALA A 403 37.81 -11.56 4.35
C ALA A 403 38.43 -11.13 5.69
N SER A 404 39.66 -10.59 5.62
CA SER A 404 40.34 -9.98 6.77
C SER A 404 39.47 -8.97 7.52
N ASN A 405 39.37 -9.14 8.85
CA ASN A 405 38.65 -8.23 9.74
C ASN A 405 39.25 -6.81 9.85
N SER A 406 40.44 -6.58 9.27
CA SER A 406 41.06 -5.26 9.13
C SER A 406 40.21 -4.31 8.27
N PHE A 407 39.46 -4.85 7.31
CA PHE A 407 38.51 -4.09 6.50
C PHE A 407 37.07 -4.45 6.85
N LYS A 408 36.16 -3.50 6.64
CA LYS A 408 34.72 -3.66 6.90
C LYS A 408 33.96 -3.96 5.62
N LEU A 409 34.33 -3.30 4.52
CA LEU A 409 33.72 -3.48 3.20
C LEU A 409 34.79 -3.65 2.12
N TYR A 410 34.47 -4.48 1.14
CA TYR A 410 35.27 -4.73 -0.05
C TYR A 410 34.43 -4.37 -1.28
N LEU A 411 34.66 -3.20 -1.88
CA LEU A 411 33.79 -2.67 -2.93
C LEU A 411 34.47 -2.68 -4.30
N ARG A 412 33.68 -2.93 -5.35
CA ARG A 412 34.12 -3.00 -6.75
C ARG A 412 33.82 -1.70 -7.52
N PRO A 413 34.55 -1.41 -8.62
CA PRO A 413 34.28 -0.25 -9.48
C PRO A 413 32.85 -0.18 -10.00
N SER A 414 32.27 -1.30 -10.43
CA SER A 414 30.88 -1.41 -10.91
C SER A 414 29.86 -0.86 -9.92
N MET A 415 30.12 -0.99 -8.62
CA MET A 415 29.25 -0.47 -7.56
C MET A 415 29.31 1.06 -7.41
N ARG A 416 30.43 1.71 -7.76
CA ARG A 416 30.64 3.16 -7.60
C ARG A 416 29.92 3.91 -8.72
N LYS A 417 28.83 4.61 -8.38
CA LYS A 417 27.99 5.31 -9.37
C LYS A 417 28.30 6.82 -9.46
N PHE A 418 28.81 7.41 -8.38
CA PHE A 418 29.27 8.81 -8.29
C PHE A 418 30.20 8.99 -7.06
N ASP A 419 30.77 10.18 -6.89
CA ASP A 419 31.69 10.47 -5.79
C ASP A 419 30.97 11.15 -4.63
N SER A 420 31.32 10.78 -3.40
CA SER A 420 30.64 11.31 -2.21
C SER A 420 31.55 11.21 -0.99
N ALA A 421 31.44 12.20 -0.09
CA ALA A 421 32.11 12.22 1.21
C ALA A 421 31.27 11.55 2.33
N HIS A 422 30.13 10.95 1.99
CA HIS A 422 29.27 10.30 2.98
C HIS A 422 29.74 8.89 3.33
N PHE A 423 30.02 8.65 4.62
CA PHE A 423 30.59 7.39 5.14
C PHE A 423 29.59 6.46 5.84
N GLY A 424 28.30 6.82 5.87
CA GLY A 424 27.27 5.97 6.47
C GLY A 424 26.93 4.78 5.57
N VAL A 425 26.86 3.57 6.15
CA VAL A 425 26.29 2.40 5.50
C VAL A 425 24.78 2.38 5.73
N GLU A 426 24.03 2.36 4.65
CA GLU A 426 22.57 2.39 4.64
C GLU A 426 22.07 1.06 4.09
N VAL A 427 21.34 0.30 4.89
CA VAL A 427 20.82 -1.01 4.52
C VAL A 427 19.39 -0.86 4.00
N LEU A 428 19.12 -1.38 2.80
CA LEU A 428 17.81 -1.35 2.17
C LEU A 428 17.05 -2.65 2.42
N GLU A 429 17.73 -3.78 2.27
CA GLU A 429 17.17 -5.13 2.40
C GLU A 429 18.28 -6.11 2.80
N TRP A 430 17.93 -7.29 3.30
CA TRP A 430 18.87 -8.38 3.59
C TRP A 430 18.26 -9.75 3.32
N THR A 431 19.10 -10.78 3.24
CA THR A 431 18.66 -12.17 3.02
C THR A 431 17.81 -12.67 4.18
N HIS A 432 16.61 -13.15 3.87
CA HIS A 432 15.68 -13.79 4.80
C HIS A 432 14.69 -14.65 4.02
N VAL A 433 13.92 -15.49 4.72
CA VAL A 433 12.91 -16.35 4.08
C VAL A 433 11.84 -15.49 3.40
N MET A 434 11.80 -15.53 2.06
CA MET A 434 10.82 -14.83 1.24
C MET A 434 10.02 -15.81 0.37
N PRO A 435 8.69 -15.89 0.52
CA PRO A 435 7.85 -16.82 -0.23
C PRO A 435 7.83 -16.52 -1.73
N CYS A 436 7.74 -17.58 -2.54
CA CYS A 436 7.67 -17.51 -3.99
C CYS A 436 6.22 -17.50 -4.48
N TYR A 437 5.93 -16.66 -5.47
CA TYR A 437 4.65 -16.63 -6.16
C TYR A 437 4.89 -16.51 -7.66
N LEU A 438 4.19 -17.32 -8.45
CA LEU A 438 4.04 -17.10 -9.88
C LEU A 438 3.17 -15.85 -10.12
N ASN A 439 3.27 -15.29 -11.31
CA ASN A 439 2.45 -14.18 -11.79
C ASN A 439 2.12 -14.40 -13.27
N ARG A 440 1.27 -13.54 -13.85
CA ARG A 440 0.87 -13.62 -15.26
C ARG A 440 2.05 -13.74 -16.24
N GLN A 441 3.14 -13.00 -16.02
CA GLN A 441 4.31 -13.02 -16.89
C GLN A 441 5.04 -14.36 -16.80
N ALA A 442 5.39 -14.79 -15.58
CA ALA A 442 6.07 -16.06 -15.36
C ALA A 442 5.27 -17.25 -15.90
N ILE A 443 3.94 -17.28 -15.67
CA ILE A 443 3.05 -18.33 -16.18
C ILE A 443 3.02 -18.32 -17.72
N SER A 444 2.95 -17.13 -18.34
CA SER A 444 2.95 -16.99 -19.80
C SER A 444 4.23 -17.55 -20.42
N LEU A 445 5.40 -17.27 -19.82
CA LEU A 445 6.68 -17.77 -20.30
C LEU A 445 6.82 -19.28 -20.09
N LEU A 446 6.52 -19.80 -18.89
CA LEU A 446 6.59 -21.23 -18.62
C LEU A 446 5.63 -22.03 -19.52
N SER A 447 4.42 -21.51 -19.76
CA SER A 447 3.46 -22.11 -20.71
C SER A 447 3.93 -22.01 -22.17
N THR A 448 4.74 -20.99 -22.53
CA THR A 448 5.38 -20.90 -23.86
C THR A 448 6.48 -21.94 -24.02
N LEU A 449 7.23 -22.21 -22.95
CA LEU A 449 8.31 -23.20 -22.92
C LEU A 449 7.82 -24.64 -22.73
N GLY A 450 6.50 -24.87 -22.71
CA GLY A 450 5.91 -26.21 -22.73
C GLY A 450 5.44 -26.76 -21.38
N VAL A 451 5.49 -25.99 -20.28
CA VAL A 451 4.87 -26.41 -19.01
C VAL A 451 3.35 -26.51 -19.20
N GLU A 452 2.80 -27.68 -18.87
CA GLU A 452 1.40 -28.00 -19.10
C GLU A 452 0.45 -27.19 -18.19
N ASP A 453 -0.70 -26.77 -18.74
CA ASP A 453 -1.71 -26.00 -18.01
C ASP A 453 -2.13 -26.64 -16.67
N ARG A 454 -2.20 -27.98 -16.62
CA ARG A 454 -2.60 -28.72 -15.41
C ARG A 454 -1.66 -28.47 -14.22
N VAL A 455 -0.39 -28.16 -14.45
CA VAL A 455 0.58 -27.88 -13.37
C VAL A 455 0.15 -26.61 -12.63
N PHE A 456 -0.13 -25.54 -13.36
CA PHE A 456 -0.56 -24.27 -12.79
C PHE A 456 -1.93 -24.39 -12.12
N MET A 457 -2.86 -25.12 -12.74
CA MET A 457 -4.19 -25.37 -12.18
C MET A 457 -4.08 -26.15 -10.87
N ASN A 458 -3.25 -27.20 -10.81
CA ASN A 458 -3.02 -27.98 -9.59
C ASN A 458 -2.42 -27.11 -8.47
N LEU A 459 -1.45 -26.24 -8.78
CA LEU A 459 -0.89 -25.30 -7.79
C LEU A 459 -1.97 -24.34 -7.25
N GLN A 460 -2.83 -23.81 -8.12
CA GLN A 460 -3.95 -22.96 -7.73
C GLN A 460 -4.96 -23.73 -6.86
N ASP A 461 -5.39 -24.91 -7.28
CA ASP A 461 -6.38 -25.72 -6.59
C ASP A 461 -5.90 -26.12 -5.19
N GLN A 462 -4.63 -26.52 -5.07
CA GLN A 462 -4.03 -26.86 -3.78
C GLN A 462 -4.05 -25.68 -2.80
N ILE A 463 -3.65 -24.48 -3.24
CA ILE A 463 -3.62 -23.32 -2.34
C ILE A 463 -5.03 -22.85 -1.98
N VAL A 464 -5.97 -22.87 -2.95
CA VAL A 464 -7.37 -22.52 -2.70
C VAL A 464 -8.00 -23.48 -1.70
N LEU A 465 -7.86 -24.80 -1.89
CA LEU A 465 -8.38 -25.81 -0.98
C LEU A 465 -7.76 -25.70 0.42
N LYS A 466 -6.45 -25.39 0.52
CA LYS A 466 -5.79 -25.14 1.81
C LYS A 466 -6.43 -23.96 2.54
N TRP A 467 -6.68 -22.84 1.86
CA TRP A 467 -7.35 -21.68 2.47
C TRP A 467 -8.80 -21.98 2.87
N CYS A 468 -9.59 -22.64 2.02
CA CYS A 468 -10.96 -23.03 2.35
C CYS A 468 -11.04 -23.90 3.61
N LYS A 469 -10.12 -24.86 3.76
CA LYS A 469 -10.05 -25.72 4.96
C LYS A 469 -9.56 -24.94 6.18
N ALA A 470 -8.56 -24.06 6.02
CA ALA A 470 -7.98 -23.29 7.12
C ALA A 470 -9.00 -22.42 7.86
N VAL A 471 -10.04 -21.92 7.18
CA VAL A 471 -11.11 -21.13 7.82
C VAL A 471 -11.90 -21.92 8.88
N ASN A 472 -11.86 -23.25 8.84
CA ASN A 472 -12.55 -24.13 9.81
C ASN A 472 -11.61 -25.09 10.56
N ASP A 473 -10.30 -25.01 10.34
CA ASP A 473 -9.28 -25.84 11.00
C ASP A 473 -8.15 -24.94 11.51
N GLU A 474 -8.12 -24.70 12.82
CA GLU A 474 -7.12 -23.87 13.48
C GLU A 474 -5.68 -24.40 13.31
N THR A 475 -5.52 -25.73 13.23
CA THR A 475 -4.20 -26.35 13.08
C THR A 475 -3.65 -26.10 11.69
N LEU A 476 -4.49 -26.29 10.66
CA LEU A 476 -4.12 -25.99 9.28
C LEU A 476 -3.90 -24.48 9.08
N ALA A 477 -4.73 -23.63 9.68
CA ALA A 477 -4.55 -22.18 9.61
C ALA A 477 -3.23 -21.72 10.24
N THR A 478 -2.88 -22.28 11.40
CA THR A 478 -1.60 -22.00 12.05
C THR A 478 -0.44 -22.33 11.13
N LYS A 479 -0.47 -23.51 10.48
CA LYS A 479 0.56 -23.93 9.52
C LYS A 479 0.64 -22.99 8.32
N LEU A 480 -0.50 -22.71 7.70
CA LEU A 480 -0.58 -21.86 6.52
C LEU A 480 -0.08 -20.44 6.82
N LEU A 481 -0.49 -19.84 7.94
CA LEU A 481 -0.02 -18.54 8.37
C LEU A 481 1.47 -18.53 8.73
N MET A 482 2.04 -19.62 9.25
CA MET A 482 3.50 -19.70 9.45
C MET A 482 4.26 -19.65 8.13
N GLU A 483 3.72 -20.23 7.06
CA GLU A 483 4.34 -20.24 5.72
C GLU A 483 4.13 -18.93 4.97
N THR A 484 2.95 -18.32 5.09
CA THR A 484 2.56 -17.16 4.26
C THR A 484 2.62 -15.83 4.99
N ALA A 485 2.50 -15.81 6.32
CA ALA A 485 2.31 -14.60 7.13
C ALA A 485 2.76 -14.76 8.60
N SER A 486 4.04 -15.08 8.82
CA SER A 486 4.62 -15.48 10.11
C SER A 486 4.55 -14.44 11.25
N ASN A 487 4.21 -13.19 10.95
CA ASN A 487 4.04 -12.11 11.94
C ASN A 487 2.58 -11.63 12.08
N SER A 488 1.61 -12.34 11.49
CA SER A 488 0.19 -11.98 11.49
C SER A 488 -0.44 -11.95 12.88
N MET A 489 -1.48 -11.12 13.04
CA MET A 489 -2.28 -11.10 14.26
C MET A 489 -3.01 -12.42 14.49
N ALA A 490 -3.58 -13.02 13.44
CA ALA A 490 -4.26 -14.30 13.52
C ALA A 490 -3.35 -15.41 14.07
N LEU A 491 -2.09 -15.49 13.63
CA LEU A 491 -1.14 -16.47 14.16
C LEU A 491 -0.86 -16.27 15.66
N LYS A 492 -0.79 -15.01 16.12
CA LYS A 492 -0.62 -14.70 17.56
C LYS A 492 -1.82 -15.16 18.38
N LEU A 493 -3.03 -14.95 17.87
CA LEU A 493 -4.27 -15.38 18.52
C LEU A 493 -4.35 -16.90 18.61
N LEU A 494 -4.16 -17.61 17.49
CA LEU A 494 -4.12 -19.07 17.45
C LEU A 494 -3.07 -19.64 18.41
N SER A 495 -1.87 -19.06 18.41
CA SER A 495 -0.77 -19.48 19.30
C SER A 495 -1.05 -19.21 20.79
N SER A 496 -2.02 -18.34 21.10
CA SER A 496 -2.40 -17.99 22.48
C SER A 496 -3.63 -18.77 22.98
N GLY A 497 -4.18 -19.68 22.17
CA GLY A 497 -5.31 -20.54 22.53
C GLY A 497 -6.69 -20.00 22.14
N PHE A 498 -6.77 -19.00 21.28
CA PHE A 498 -8.05 -18.56 20.70
C PHE A 498 -8.52 -19.52 19.61
N THR A 499 -9.84 -19.73 19.53
CA THR A 499 -10.51 -20.61 18.54
C THR A 499 -11.50 -19.81 17.69
N TYR A 500 -11.96 -20.37 16.58
CA TYR A 500 -12.97 -19.71 15.73
C TYR A 500 -14.34 -19.58 16.39
N GLU A 501 -14.64 -20.46 17.36
CA GLU A 501 -15.88 -20.43 18.14
C GLU A 501 -15.83 -19.39 19.25
N SER A 502 -14.68 -19.24 19.91
CA SER A 502 -14.54 -18.35 21.05
C SER A 502 -14.33 -16.89 20.67
N GLU A 503 -13.78 -16.61 19.48
CA GLU A 503 -13.32 -15.25 19.14
C GLU A 503 -13.65 -14.81 17.71
N LEU A 504 -14.54 -13.80 17.61
CA LEU A 504 -15.03 -13.29 16.33
C LEU A 504 -13.93 -12.60 15.52
N LEU A 505 -12.99 -11.88 16.14
CA LEU A 505 -11.93 -11.21 15.42
C LEU A 505 -11.09 -12.22 14.61
N LEU A 506 -10.71 -13.33 15.24
CA LEU A 506 -9.91 -14.37 14.60
C LEU A 506 -10.63 -14.96 13.39
N ARG A 507 -11.92 -15.28 13.53
CA ARG A 507 -12.74 -15.78 12.43
C ARG A 507 -12.82 -14.79 11.26
N ARG A 508 -13.09 -13.50 11.55
CA ARG A 508 -13.15 -12.44 10.53
C ARG A 508 -11.80 -12.21 9.86
N LEU A 509 -10.69 -12.26 10.60
CA LEU A 509 -9.33 -12.17 10.04
C LEU A 509 -9.05 -13.31 9.06
N MET A 510 -9.36 -14.56 9.42
CA MET A 510 -9.13 -15.71 8.54
C MET A 510 -9.95 -15.63 7.24
N LEU A 511 -11.20 -15.20 7.35
CA LEU A 511 -12.06 -14.92 6.19
C LEU A 511 -11.48 -13.82 5.29
N ALA A 512 -10.99 -12.73 5.87
CA ALA A 512 -10.34 -11.65 5.13
C ALA A 512 -9.03 -12.10 4.46
N TYR A 513 -8.21 -12.91 5.12
CA TYR A 513 -7.00 -13.51 4.54
C TYR A 513 -7.35 -14.37 3.32
N MET A 514 -8.32 -15.28 3.44
CA MET A 514 -8.78 -16.11 2.33
C MET A 514 -9.25 -15.27 1.14
N HIS A 515 -10.11 -14.27 1.40
CA HIS A 515 -10.63 -13.39 0.35
C HIS A 515 -9.51 -12.61 -0.36
N ALA A 516 -8.56 -12.07 0.40
CA ALA A 516 -7.42 -11.36 -0.18
C ALA A 516 -6.58 -12.25 -1.09
N GLN A 517 -6.35 -13.49 -0.70
CA GLN A 517 -5.59 -14.45 -1.50
C GLN A 517 -6.35 -14.81 -2.79
N PHE A 518 -7.67 -15.03 -2.71
CA PHE A 518 -8.49 -15.33 -3.88
C PHE A 518 -8.52 -14.16 -4.86
N ASN A 519 -8.64 -12.93 -4.34
CA ASN A 519 -8.57 -11.73 -5.17
C ASN A 519 -7.20 -11.57 -5.85
N ASP A 520 -6.10 -11.86 -5.16
CA ASP A 520 -4.75 -11.84 -5.74
C ASP A 520 -4.57 -12.90 -6.83
N ILE A 521 -5.11 -14.11 -6.63
CA ILE A 521 -5.11 -15.18 -7.65
C ILE A 521 -5.92 -14.73 -8.87
N ARG A 522 -7.16 -14.26 -8.69
CA ARG A 522 -8.04 -13.80 -9.78
C ARG A 522 -7.42 -12.64 -10.58
N THR A 523 -7.01 -11.58 -9.89
CA THR A 523 -6.60 -10.31 -10.53
C THR A 523 -5.14 -10.28 -11.00
N ARG A 524 -4.29 -11.16 -10.49
CA ARG A 524 -2.83 -11.15 -10.78
C ARG A 524 -2.23 -12.49 -11.13
N ALA A 525 -3.01 -13.58 -11.09
CA ALA A 525 -2.52 -14.95 -11.16
C ALA A 525 -1.37 -15.17 -10.15
N ARG A 526 -1.50 -14.59 -8.95
CA ARG A 526 -0.48 -14.66 -7.89
C ARG A 526 -0.57 -15.99 -7.16
N ILE A 527 0.00 -17.04 -7.76
CA ILE A 527 -0.10 -18.42 -7.26
C ILE A 527 1.12 -18.75 -6.40
N PHE A 528 0.92 -19.17 -5.17
CA PHE A 528 2.01 -19.56 -4.26
C PHE A 528 2.71 -20.83 -4.74
N VAL A 529 4.05 -20.85 -4.71
CA VAL A 529 4.86 -22.02 -5.03
C VAL A 529 5.54 -22.53 -3.75
N PRO A 530 5.10 -23.67 -3.18
CA PRO A 530 5.67 -24.20 -1.94
C PRO A 530 7.17 -24.49 -2.05
N GLU A 531 7.56 -25.10 -3.17
CA GLU A 531 8.93 -25.48 -3.54
C GLU A 531 9.64 -24.35 -4.30
N GLY A 532 9.57 -23.14 -3.75
CA GLY A 532 10.30 -22.00 -4.28
C GLY A 532 10.48 -20.87 -3.29
N ARG A 533 11.46 -20.01 -3.55
CA ARG A 533 11.75 -18.80 -2.77
C ARG A 533 12.11 -17.63 -3.68
N MET A 534 11.87 -16.42 -3.20
CA MET A 534 12.49 -15.22 -3.76
C MET A 534 13.86 -15.02 -3.10
N LEU A 535 14.94 -15.01 -3.87
CA LEU A 535 16.31 -14.98 -3.34
C LEU A 535 17.10 -13.79 -3.89
N ILE A 536 17.94 -13.18 -3.04
CA ILE A 536 18.91 -12.16 -3.47
C ILE A 536 20.02 -12.86 -4.26
N GLY A 537 20.40 -12.30 -5.41
CA GLY A 537 21.54 -12.78 -6.19
C GLY A 537 22.88 -12.46 -5.51
N CYS A 538 23.76 -13.46 -5.45
CA CYS A 538 25.12 -13.39 -4.92
C CYS A 538 26.13 -13.99 -5.90
N LEU A 539 27.41 -13.71 -5.68
CA LEU A 539 28.52 -14.16 -6.52
C LEU A 539 29.36 -15.20 -5.79
N ASP A 540 29.77 -16.25 -6.49
CA ASP A 540 30.74 -17.21 -6.01
C ASP A 540 32.15 -16.62 -6.01
N GLU A 541 32.60 -16.13 -4.86
CA GLU A 541 33.96 -15.63 -4.66
C GLU A 541 35.03 -16.74 -4.65
N THR A 542 34.63 -18.01 -4.48
CA THR A 542 35.54 -19.17 -4.49
C THR A 542 35.90 -19.57 -5.92
N GLY A 543 34.98 -19.41 -6.87
CA GLY A 543 35.12 -19.80 -8.27
C GLY A 543 35.13 -21.29 -8.50
N ILE A 544 34.37 -22.02 -7.69
CA ILE A 544 34.16 -23.47 -7.76
C ILE A 544 32.96 -23.78 -8.66
N LEU A 545 31.93 -22.92 -8.66
CA LEU A 545 30.76 -23.12 -9.51
C LEU A 545 31.13 -22.92 -10.98
N GLU A 546 30.75 -23.90 -11.80
CA GLU A 546 30.88 -23.84 -13.26
C GLU A 546 29.66 -23.15 -13.90
N TYR A 547 29.79 -22.79 -15.18
CA TYR A 547 28.68 -22.23 -15.95
C TYR A 547 27.52 -23.24 -16.07
N GLY A 548 26.28 -22.77 -15.88
CA GLY A 548 25.09 -23.61 -15.77
C GLY A 548 24.78 -24.11 -14.35
N GLN A 549 25.67 -23.84 -13.38
CA GLN A 549 25.47 -24.23 -11.99
C GLN A 549 25.04 -23.06 -11.10
N ALA A 550 24.45 -23.37 -9.96
CA ALA A 550 24.19 -22.42 -8.87
C ALA A 550 24.35 -23.11 -7.51
N PHE A 551 24.55 -22.32 -6.44
CA PHE A 551 24.43 -22.82 -5.07
C PHE A 551 23.24 -22.16 -4.38
N VAL A 552 22.36 -22.97 -3.80
CA VAL A 552 21.19 -22.52 -3.06
C VAL A 552 21.08 -23.33 -1.77
N LYS A 553 21.02 -22.61 -0.65
CA LYS A 553 20.76 -23.17 0.67
C LYS A 553 19.67 -22.33 1.34
N ILE A 554 18.61 -22.99 1.75
CA ILE A 554 17.42 -22.35 2.31
C ILE A 554 17.30 -22.66 3.79
N SER A 555 16.82 -21.68 4.56
CA SER A 555 16.37 -21.91 5.93
C SER A 555 15.05 -22.67 5.94
N SER A 556 14.90 -23.59 6.89
CA SER A 556 13.66 -24.33 7.08
C SER A 556 12.53 -23.43 7.59
N ASN A 557 11.30 -23.72 7.17
CA ASN A 557 10.12 -23.10 7.75
C ASN A 557 9.97 -23.55 9.22
N ALA A 558 9.34 -22.73 10.07
CA ALA A 558 9.29 -22.91 11.52
C ALA A 558 8.76 -24.28 12.04
N GLU A 559 8.16 -25.11 11.19
CA GLU A 559 7.71 -26.46 11.52
C GLU A 559 8.84 -27.51 11.58
N GLU A 560 9.88 -27.47 10.75
CA GLU A 560 11.00 -28.44 10.84
C GLU A 560 11.79 -28.30 12.15
N ILE A 561 11.62 -27.16 12.83
CA ILE A 561 12.24 -26.87 14.12
C ILE A 561 11.48 -27.54 15.28
N LYS A 562 10.18 -27.85 15.12
CA LYS A 562 9.36 -28.51 16.16
C LYS A 562 9.44 -30.04 16.08
N SER A 563 9.60 -30.62 14.90
CA SER A 563 10.00 -32.03 14.75
C SER A 563 11.52 -32.13 14.92
N LYS A 564 12.01 -32.61 16.06
CA LYS A 564 13.43 -32.64 16.47
C LYS A 564 14.41 -33.45 15.57
N THR A 565 14.20 -33.53 14.26
CA THR A 565 14.87 -34.51 13.39
C THR A 565 15.30 -34.01 12.02
N VAL A 566 15.13 -32.73 11.66
CA VAL A 566 15.58 -32.20 10.36
C VAL A 566 16.52 -31.00 10.56
N SER A 567 17.61 -30.95 9.79
CA SER A 567 18.54 -29.82 9.76
C SER A 567 17.78 -28.52 9.53
N THR A 568 18.07 -27.47 10.30
CA THR A 568 17.41 -26.14 10.24
C THR A 568 17.59 -25.39 8.91
N VAL A 569 18.28 -26.01 7.96
CA VAL A 569 18.65 -25.53 6.64
C VAL A 569 18.71 -26.72 5.68
N ARG A 570 18.30 -26.52 4.43
CA ARG A 570 18.40 -27.51 3.34
C ARG A 570 19.26 -26.95 2.21
N VAL A 571 20.20 -27.75 1.73
CA VAL A 571 20.93 -27.47 0.48
C VAL A 571 20.13 -28.08 -0.66
N ILE A 572 19.84 -27.27 -1.68
CA ILE A 572 19.16 -27.73 -2.90
C ILE A 572 20.22 -28.36 -3.81
N GLN A 573 19.91 -29.51 -4.38
CA GLN A 573 20.79 -30.27 -5.28
C GLN A 573 20.10 -30.67 -6.58
N GLU A 574 18.84 -30.28 -6.73
CA GLU A 574 17.99 -30.52 -7.89
C GLU A 574 18.24 -29.46 -8.98
N GLU A 575 17.71 -29.70 -10.18
CA GLU A 575 17.58 -28.64 -11.19
C GLU A 575 16.53 -27.63 -10.74
N ILE A 576 16.82 -26.35 -10.98
CA ILE A 576 15.98 -25.23 -10.58
C ILE A 576 15.62 -24.35 -11.76
N ILE A 577 14.41 -23.78 -11.72
CA ILE A 577 14.07 -22.63 -12.55
C ILE A 577 14.50 -21.34 -11.86
N VAL A 578 15.06 -20.42 -12.64
CA VAL A 578 15.47 -19.08 -12.20
C VAL A 578 14.92 -18.06 -13.18
N LEU A 579 14.18 -17.08 -12.66
CA LEU A 579 13.72 -15.94 -13.44
C LEU A 579 13.67 -14.67 -12.59
N LYS A 580 13.74 -13.51 -13.23
CA LYS A 580 13.67 -12.21 -12.56
C LYS A 580 12.49 -11.42 -13.10
N ASN A 581 11.65 -10.90 -12.22
CA ASN A 581 10.50 -10.09 -12.61
C ASN A 581 10.88 -8.59 -12.74
N PRO A 582 10.28 -7.85 -13.70
CA PRO A 582 9.45 -8.34 -14.80
C PRO A 582 10.27 -9.13 -15.83
N CYS A 583 9.68 -10.16 -16.44
CA CYS A 583 10.27 -10.98 -17.50
C CYS A 583 9.28 -11.08 -18.67
N LEU A 584 9.78 -10.97 -19.90
CA LEU A 584 8.93 -10.95 -21.10
C LEU A 584 9.48 -11.86 -22.21
N HIS A 585 10.80 -12.07 -22.28
CA HIS A 585 11.38 -12.94 -23.29
C HIS A 585 11.36 -14.40 -22.80
N PRO A 586 11.00 -15.40 -23.62
CA PRO A 586 11.05 -16.81 -23.23
C PRO A 586 12.40 -17.24 -22.62
N GLY A 587 13.50 -16.77 -23.21
CA GLY A 587 14.86 -17.01 -22.72
C GLY A 587 15.22 -16.37 -21.37
N ASP A 588 14.33 -15.58 -20.75
CA ASP A 588 14.50 -15.05 -19.39
C ASP A 588 14.34 -16.12 -18.30
N VAL A 589 13.70 -17.24 -18.65
CA VAL A 589 13.61 -18.41 -17.76
C VAL A 589 14.86 -19.26 -17.98
N ARG A 590 15.65 -19.40 -16.92
CA ARG A 590 16.88 -20.21 -16.94
C ARG A 590 16.67 -21.47 -16.12
N VAL A 591 17.19 -22.59 -16.62
CA VAL A 591 17.30 -23.84 -15.86
C VAL A 591 18.76 -23.98 -15.46
N LEU A 592 19.01 -24.10 -14.15
CA LEU A 592 20.36 -24.23 -13.58
C LEU A 592 20.43 -25.48 -12.70
N GLN A 593 21.59 -26.12 -12.67
CA GLN A 593 21.86 -27.24 -11.78
C GLN A 593 22.34 -26.74 -10.41
N CYS A 594 21.64 -27.05 -9.33
CA CYS A 594 22.16 -26.77 -8.00
C CYS A 594 23.25 -27.77 -7.60
N VAL A 595 24.38 -27.27 -7.10
CA VAL A 595 25.53 -28.08 -6.67
C VAL A 595 25.89 -27.73 -5.23
N ASN A 596 26.10 -28.75 -4.39
CA ASN A 596 26.55 -28.55 -3.02
C ASN A 596 28.05 -28.22 -2.99
N VAL A 597 28.39 -27.00 -2.55
CA VAL A 597 29.77 -26.52 -2.40
C VAL A 597 30.06 -26.29 -0.91
N PRO A 598 30.96 -27.07 -0.27
CA PRO A 598 31.27 -26.93 1.16
C PRO A 598 31.70 -25.51 1.58
N GLN A 599 32.45 -24.82 0.72
CA GLN A 599 32.96 -23.47 0.95
C GLN A 599 31.85 -22.41 0.97
N LEU A 600 30.71 -22.67 0.31
CA LEU A 600 29.56 -21.76 0.24
C LEU A 600 28.51 -22.04 1.32
N GLN A 601 28.75 -22.96 2.26
CA GLN A 601 27.78 -23.35 3.30
C GLN A 601 27.34 -22.21 4.24
N HIS A 602 28.08 -21.11 4.28
CA HIS A 602 27.75 -19.89 5.03
C HIS A 602 26.70 -19.01 4.32
N MET A 603 26.44 -19.26 3.04
CA MET A 603 25.44 -18.55 2.24
C MET A 603 24.08 -19.22 2.43
N VAL A 604 23.12 -18.49 3.00
CA VAL A 604 21.78 -18.98 3.33
C VAL A 604 20.74 -17.94 2.90
N ASP A 605 19.62 -18.41 2.34
CA ASP A 605 18.51 -17.59 1.83
C ASP A 605 18.95 -16.59 0.74
N CYS A 606 19.89 -17.02 -0.11
CA CYS A 606 20.33 -16.35 -1.33
C CYS A 606 20.68 -17.38 -2.42
N ILE A 607 20.71 -16.94 -3.68
CA ILE A 607 21.22 -17.75 -4.80
C ILE A 607 22.62 -17.25 -5.16
N VAL A 608 23.58 -18.18 -5.25
CA VAL A 608 24.97 -17.86 -5.58
C VAL A 608 25.26 -18.31 -7.02
N PHE A 609 25.67 -17.36 -7.86
CA PHE A 609 25.99 -17.57 -9.27
C PHE A 609 27.50 -17.73 -9.50
N PRO A 610 27.90 -18.47 -10.55
CA PRO A 610 29.30 -18.65 -10.90
C PRO A 610 29.92 -17.33 -11.34
N ARG A 611 31.23 -17.18 -11.12
CA ARG A 611 32.03 -16.03 -11.57
C ARG A 611 32.72 -16.23 -12.92
N ARG A 612 32.42 -17.33 -13.61
CA ARG A 612 32.99 -17.76 -14.90
C ARG A 612 31.89 -18.32 -15.79
N GLY A 613 32.13 -18.32 -17.10
CA GLY A 613 31.20 -18.81 -18.10
C GLY A 613 31.16 -17.92 -19.32
N GLN A 614 30.28 -18.25 -20.26
CA GLN A 614 30.09 -17.50 -21.50
C GLN A 614 29.37 -16.16 -21.24
N ARG A 615 28.40 -16.15 -20.34
CA ARG A 615 27.59 -14.98 -19.98
C ARG A 615 27.16 -15.09 -18.50
N PRO A 616 27.02 -14.00 -17.74
CA PRO A 616 26.55 -14.09 -16.36
C PRO A 616 25.06 -14.50 -16.33
N HIS A 617 24.70 -15.53 -15.55
CA HIS A 617 23.28 -15.93 -15.38
C HIS A 617 22.35 -14.80 -14.92
N PRO A 618 22.76 -13.86 -14.05
CA PRO A 618 22.02 -12.62 -13.81
C PRO A 618 21.62 -11.90 -15.10
N ASN A 619 22.59 -11.68 -16.00
CA ASN A 619 22.35 -10.96 -17.25
C ASN A 619 21.46 -11.74 -18.22
N GLU A 620 21.46 -13.08 -18.16
CA GLU A 620 20.53 -13.93 -18.91
C GLU A 620 19.09 -13.82 -18.42
N CYS A 621 18.90 -13.48 -17.14
CA CYS A 621 17.59 -13.30 -16.52
C CYS A 621 17.12 -11.84 -16.66
N SER A 622 16.56 -11.47 -17.81
CA SER A 622 16.03 -10.11 -18.06
C SER A 622 17.07 -8.99 -17.89
N GLY A 623 18.34 -9.23 -18.23
CA GLY A 623 19.41 -8.24 -18.16
C GLY A 623 19.77 -7.81 -16.74
N SER A 624 19.52 -8.67 -15.75
CA SER A 624 19.71 -8.39 -14.32
C SER A 624 21.20 -8.29 -13.93
N ASP A 625 21.45 -7.66 -12.79
CA ASP A 625 22.75 -7.54 -12.14
C ASP A 625 22.70 -8.06 -10.69
N LEU A 626 23.76 -7.85 -9.92
CA LEU A 626 23.84 -8.24 -8.50
C LEU A 626 23.76 -7.03 -7.57
N ASP A 627 23.07 -5.95 -7.97
CA ASP A 627 22.93 -4.71 -7.19
C ASP A 627 21.74 -4.71 -6.19
N GLY A 628 21.06 -5.87 -6.13
CA GLY A 628 19.99 -6.21 -5.20
C GLY A 628 18.73 -6.73 -5.90
N ASP A 629 18.86 -7.25 -7.12
CA ASP A 629 17.78 -7.93 -7.82
C ASP A 629 17.39 -9.23 -7.11
N MET A 630 16.08 -9.51 -7.17
CA MET A 630 15.43 -10.65 -6.54
C MET A 630 15.04 -11.67 -7.61
N TYR A 631 15.47 -12.90 -7.42
CA TYR A 631 15.24 -14.01 -8.34
C TYR A 631 14.16 -14.92 -7.78
N LEU A 632 13.18 -15.24 -8.62
CA LEU A 632 12.27 -16.34 -8.37
C LEU A 632 13.06 -17.63 -8.64
N VAL A 633 13.24 -18.43 -7.60
CA VAL A 633 13.92 -19.73 -7.67
C VAL A 633 12.96 -20.81 -7.23
N SER A 634 12.71 -21.80 -8.08
CA SER A 634 11.89 -22.96 -7.72
C SER A 634 12.57 -24.26 -8.10
N TRP A 635 12.50 -25.22 -7.18
CA TRP A 635 12.98 -26.59 -7.36
C TRP A 635 11.81 -27.57 -7.57
N ASP A 636 10.60 -27.05 -7.81
CA ASP A 636 9.44 -27.85 -8.18
C ASP A 636 9.66 -28.45 -9.58
N GLN A 637 9.87 -29.76 -9.62
CA GLN A 637 10.19 -30.46 -10.87
C GLN A 637 9.04 -30.40 -11.89
N SER A 638 7.80 -30.13 -11.46
CA SER A 638 6.66 -29.95 -12.37
C SER A 638 6.69 -28.62 -13.13
N LEU A 639 7.43 -27.63 -12.63
CA LEU A 639 7.61 -26.33 -13.27
C LEU A 639 8.84 -26.26 -14.19
N LEU A 640 9.67 -27.31 -14.24
CA LEU A 640 10.79 -27.39 -15.17
C LEU A 640 10.26 -27.43 -16.61
N PRO A 641 10.61 -26.46 -17.47
CA PRO A 641 10.16 -26.47 -18.84
C PRO A 641 10.90 -27.56 -19.64
N PRO A 642 10.21 -28.26 -20.55
CA PRO A 642 10.85 -29.23 -21.45
C PRO A 642 11.78 -28.57 -22.48
N GLU A 643 11.56 -27.29 -22.78
CA GLU A 643 12.36 -26.51 -23.72
C GLU A 643 12.94 -25.26 -23.05
N VAL A 644 14.10 -24.81 -23.54
CA VAL A 644 14.72 -23.55 -23.11
C VAL A 644 15.13 -22.72 -24.32
N ASP A 645 14.82 -21.43 -24.28
CA ASP A 645 15.19 -20.50 -25.35
C ASP A 645 16.48 -19.75 -24.97
N ALA A 646 17.20 -19.26 -25.99
CA ALA A 646 18.37 -18.42 -25.79
C ALA A 646 17.97 -17.06 -25.16
N PRO A 647 18.76 -16.53 -24.22
CA PRO A 647 18.48 -15.24 -23.61
C PRO A 647 18.62 -14.10 -24.63
N MET A 648 17.74 -13.11 -24.55
CA MET A 648 17.78 -11.92 -25.41
C MET A 648 19.06 -11.11 -25.20
N ASN A 649 19.45 -10.30 -26.19
CA ASN A 649 20.45 -9.27 -25.97
C ASN A 649 19.84 -8.11 -25.17
N TYR A 650 20.46 -7.79 -24.03
CA TYR A 650 20.02 -6.75 -23.09
C TYR A 650 20.91 -5.49 -23.15
N GLU A 651 21.67 -5.29 -24.23
CA GLU A 651 22.44 -4.06 -24.43
C GLU A 651 21.54 -2.83 -24.41
N SER A 652 21.84 -1.91 -23.50
CA SER A 652 21.12 -0.65 -23.38
C SER A 652 21.30 0.21 -24.65
N PRO A 653 20.28 0.97 -25.06
CA PRO A 653 20.42 1.91 -26.16
C PRO A 653 21.48 2.97 -25.83
N PRO A 654 22.18 3.52 -26.84
CA PRO A 654 23.16 4.57 -26.64
C PRO A 654 22.55 5.75 -25.88
N ALA A 655 23.09 6.03 -24.70
CA ALA A 655 22.58 7.09 -23.84
C ALA A 655 22.82 8.47 -24.48
N VAL A 656 21.88 9.40 -24.29
CA VAL A 656 22.04 10.78 -24.77
C VAL A 656 23.08 11.51 -23.91
N ILE A 657 24.23 11.85 -24.47
CA ILE A 657 25.34 12.51 -23.76
C ILE A 657 25.37 14.00 -24.14
N LEU A 658 25.37 14.88 -23.15
CA LEU A 658 25.54 16.31 -23.36
C LEU A 658 27.03 16.68 -23.47
N ASN A 659 27.35 17.66 -24.32
CA ASN A 659 28.69 18.25 -24.43
C ASN A 659 29.03 19.22 -23.28
N ARG A 660 28.07 19.47 -22.37
CA ARG A 660 28.21 20.34 -21.20
C ARG A 660 27.80 19.60 -19.92
N ARG A 661 28.03 20.22 -18.77
CA ARG A 661 27.49 19.73 -17.48
C ARG A 661 25.96 19.77 -17.52
N VAL A 662 25.35 18.77 -16.89
CA VAL A 662 23.89 18.71 -16.68
C VAL A 662 23.50 19.80 -15.71
N THR A 663 22.47 20.60 -16.04
CA THR A 663 21.90 21.60 -15.12
C THR A 663 20.61 21.07 -14.49
N ILE A 664 20.11 21.76 -13.46
CA ILE A 664 18.86 21.39 -12.80
C ILE A 664 17.67 21.57 -13.76
N GLU A 665 17.71 22.56 -14.64
CA GLU A 665 16.69 22.77 -15.66
C GLU A 665 16.60 21.60 -16.65
N ASP A 666 17.74 20.95 -16.97
CA ASP A 666 17.73 19.74 -17.80
C ASP A 666 16.99 18.60 -17.08
N ILE A 667 17.24 18.43 -15.78
CA ILE A 667 16.59 17.40 -14.95
C ILE A 667 15.09 17.67 -14.79
N GLN A 668 14.71 18.92 -14.58
CA GLN A 668 13.31 19.35 -14.52
C GLN A 668 12.60 19.09 -15.85
N LYS A 669 13.23 19.41 -16.99
CA LYS A 669 12.69 19.09 -18.32
C LYS A 669 12.54 17.58 -18.52
N PHE A 670 13.58 16.82 -18.17
CA PHE A 670 13.56 15.36 -18.28
C PHE A 670 12.41 14.73 -17.47
N PHE A 671 12.09 15.26 -16.28
CA PHE A 671 10.95 14.79 -15.50
C PHE A 671 9.63 14.88 -16.28
N VAL A 672 9.34 16.03 -16.90
CA VAL A 672 8.10 16.21 -17.66
C VAL A 672 8.10 15.40 -18.95
N ASP A 673 9.24 15.34 -19.66
CA ASP A 673 9.42 14.50 -20.85
C ASP A 673 9.20 13.00 -20.54
N TYR A 674 9.59 12.55 -19.34
CA TYR A 674 9.34 11.19 -18.87
C TYR A 674 7.85 10.92 -18.70
N LEU A 675 7.09 11.83 -18.09
CA LEU A 675 5.63 11.67 -17.88
C LEU A 675 4.87 11.53 -19.20
N VAL A 676 5.37 12.12 -20.28
CA VAL A 676 4.79 11.97 -21.63
C VAL A 676 5.01 10.56 -22.18
N ASN A 677 6.14 9.92 -21.84
CA ASN A 677 6.66 8.73 -22.52
C ASN A 677 6.77 7.48 -21.63
N ASP A 678 6.16 7.48 -20.43
CA ASP A 678 6.14 6.30 -19.55
C ASP A 678 5.20 5.20 -20.07
N ASN A 679 5.76 4.32 -20.90
CA ASN A 679 5.02 3.30 -21.63
C ASN A 679 5.18 1.88 -21.07
N LEU A 680 6.01 1.66 -20.03
CA LEU A 680 6.37 0.31 -19.55
C LEU A 680 5.16 -0.54 -19.15
N GLY A 681 4.21 0.06 -18.43
CA GLY A 681 2.98 -0.62 -18.00
C GLY A 681 2.08 -0.99 -19.17
N TYR A 682 2.04 -0.16 -20.21
CA TYR A 682 1.29 -0.47 -21.43
C TYR A 682 1.95 -1.61 -22.22
N ILE A 683 3.28 -1.56 -22.42
CA ILE A 683 4.05 -2.60 -23.10
C ILE A 683 3.84 -3.95 -22.42
N SER A 684 3.94 -3.99 -21.08
CA SER A 684 3.74 -5.21 -20.29
C SER A 684 2.33 -5.79 -20.47
N ASN A 685 1.30 -4.94 -20.49
CA ASN A 685 -0.08 -5.38 -20.72
C ASN A 685 -0.28 -5.86 -22.17
N ALA A 686 0.27 -5.15 -23.16
CA ALA A 686 0.19 -5.55 -24.55
C ALA A 686 0.87 -6.91 -24.78
N HIS A 687 2.01 -7.15 -24.15
CA HIS A 687 2.71 -8.42 -24.20
C HIS A 687 1.83 -9.57 -23.69
N VAL A 688 1.17 -9.40 -22.53
CA VAL A 688 0.25 -10.41 -21.99
C VAL A 688 -0.91 -10.69 -22.95
N VAL A 689 -1.46 -9.66 -23.60
CA VAL A 689 -2.56 -9.82 -24.57
C VAL A 689 -2.10 -10.59 -25.81
N HIS A 690 -0.96 -10.22 -26.41
CA HIS A 690 -0.46 -10.89 -27.61
C HIS A 690 0.01 -12.31 -27.29
N CYS A 691 0.62 -12.54 -26.12
CA CYS A 691 1.02 -13.87 -25.68
C CYS A 691 -0.19 -14.82 -25.49
N ASP A 692 -1.34 -14.30 -25.04
CA ASP A 692 -2.57 -15.09 -24.95
C ASP A 692 -3.22 -15.36 -26.31
N ARG A 693 -3.11 -14.40 -27.25
CA ARG A 693 -3.83 -14.42 -28.53
C ARG A 693 -3.08 -15.16 -29.65
N GLU A 694 -1.76 -15.04 -29.68
CA GLU A 694 -0.92 -15.54 -30.77
C GLU A 694 -0.60 -17.04 -30.56
N PRO A 695 -0.60 -17.87 -31.62
CA PRO A 695 -0.35 -19.31 -31.50
C PRO A 695 1.01 -19.66 -30.89
N GLU A 696 2.04 -18.89 -31.23
CA GLU A 696 3.41 -19.05 -30.72
C GLU A 696 3.63 -18.39 -29.34
N LYS A 697 2.58 -17.84 -28.73
CA LYS A 697 2.61 -17.20 -27.41
C LYS A 697 3.74 -16.14 -27.31
N ALA A 698 4.65 -16.26 -26.35
CA ALA A 698 5.75 -15.32 -26.16
C ALA A 698 6.86 -15.43 -27.23
N ARG A 699 6.87 -16.49 -28.06
CA ARG A 699 7.79 -16.62 -29.22
C ARG A 699 7.30 -15.85 -30.44
N SER A 700 6.04 -15.37 -30.44
CA SER A 700 5.51 -14.54 -31.52
C SER A 700 6.40 -13.32 -31.78
N PRO A 701 6.64 -12.93 -33.05
CA PRO A 701 7.41 -11.73 -33.39
C PRO A 701 6.95 -10.46 -32.67
N LYS A 702 5.64 -10.30 -32.46
CA LYS A 702 5.07 -9.16 -31.72
C LYS A 702 5.52 -9.16 -30.25
N CYS A 703 5.53 -10.33 -29.62
CA CYS A 703 5.93 -10.49 -28.22
C CYS A 703 7.42 -10.24 -28.04
N LEU A 704 8.25 -10.76 -28.96
CA LEU A 704 9.70 -10.52 -28.96
C LEU A 704 10.04 -9.03 -29.14
N GLU A 705 9.34 -8.33 -30.04
CA GLU A 705 9.51 -6.88 -30.21
C GLU A 705 9.07 -6.11 -28.94
N LEU A 706 7.94 -6.51 -28.33
CA LEU A 706 7.49 -5.94 -27.05
C LEU A 706 8.48 -6.20 -25.91
N ALA A 707 9.16 -7.34 -25.88
CA ALA A 707 10.21 -7.64 -24.90
C ALA A 707 11.42 -6.70 -25.07
N GLN A 708 11.84 -6.43 -26.32
CA GLN A 708 12.89 -5.45 -26.61
C GLN A 708 12.48 -4.03 -26.19
N LEU A 709 11.26 -3.60 -26.52
CA LEU A 709 10.72 -2.31 -26.10
C LEU A 709 10.61 -2.20 -24.57
N ALA A 710 10.28 -3.28 -23.87
CA ALA A 710 10.24 -3.30 -22.41
C ALA A 710 11.63 -3.11 -21.81
N SER A 711 12.67 -3.75 -22.37
CA SER A 711 14.06 -3.54 -21.96
C SER A 711 14.46 -2.06 -22.08
N ILE A 712 14.15 -1.42 -23.21
CA ILE A 712 14.38 0.01 -23.43
C ILE A 712 13.61 0.86 -22.39
N ALA A 713 12.34 0.53 -22.13
CA ALA A 713 11.50 1.26 -21.19
C ALA A 713 11.98 1.14 -19.73
N VAL A 714 12.50 -0.02 -19.32
CA VAL A 714 13.07 -0.22 -17.97
C VAL A 714 14.30 0.66 -17.74
N ASP A 715 15.10 0.85 -18.79
CA ASP A 715 16.31 1.66 -18.74
C ASP A 715 16.08 3.15 -19.06
N PHE A 716 14.91 3.54 -19.55
CA PHE A 716 14.54 4.94 -19.83
C PHE A 716 14.86 5.91 -18.67
N PRO A 717 14.57 5.59 -17.39
CA PRO A 717 14.97 6.43 -16.25
C PRO A 717 16.49 6.68 -16.10
N LYS A 718 17.34 5.87 -16.76
CA LYS A 718 18.81 5.95 -16.69
C LYS A 718 19.43 6.41 -18.01
N THR A 719 18.84 6.06 -19.15
CA THR A 719 19.38 6.36 -20.49
C THR A 719 18.82 7.65 -21.07
N GLY A 720 17.58 8.00 -20.70
CA GLY A 720 16.82 9.11 -21.28
C GLY A 720 16.22 8.80 -22.66
N VAL A 721 16.24 7.54 -23.09
CA VAL A 721 15.66 7.09 -24.37
C VAL A 721 14.28 6.46 -24.13
N PRO A 722 13.19 7.05 -24.66
CA PRO A 722 11.84 6.50 -24.48
C PRO A 722 11.59 5.30 -25.40
N ALA A 723 10.79 4.34 -24.92
CA ALA A 723 10.27 3.26 -25.77
C ALA A 723 9.00 3.73 -26.51
N ILE A 724 9.08 3.78 -27.84
CA ILE A 724 7.96 4.17 -28.70
C ILE A 724 7.26 2.90 -29.17
N ILE A 725 5.96 2.77 -28.88
CA ILE A 725 5.18 1.59 -29.25
C ILE A 725 4.53 1.79 -30.63
N PRO A 726 4.88 0.97 -31.64
CA PRO A 726 4.23 0.97 -32.93
C PRO A 726 2.73 0.70 -32.84
N TYR A 727 1.95 1.26 -33.78
CA TYR A 727 0.49 1.13 -33.76
C TYR A 727 0.00 -0.33 -33.83
N TYR A 728 0.67 -1.19 -34.60
CA TYR A 728 0.28 -2.60 -34.76
C TYR A 728 0.50 -3.47 -33.52
N LEU A 729 1.35 -3.03 -32.57
CA LEU A 729 1.54 -3.70 -31.29
C LEU A 729 0.48 -3.31 -30.25
N ARG A 730 -0.37 -2.32 -30.54
CA ARG A 730 -1.40 -1.84 -29.62
C ARG A 730 -2.61 -2.78 -29.63
N PRO A 731 -2.97 -3.42 -28.50
CA PRO A 731 -4.13 -4.30 -28.46
C PRO A 731 -5.44 -3.52 -28.65
N LYS A 732 -6.31 -4.06 -29.51
CA LYS A 732 -7.67 -3.54 -29.75
C LYS A 732 -8.71 -4.19 -28.83
N GLU A 733 -8.51 -5.47 -28.53
CA GLU A 733 -9.32 -6.28 -27.63
C GLU A 733 -8.43 -6.82 -26.50
N TYR A 734 -9.03 -7.12 -25.36
CA TYR A 734 -8.33 -7.63 -24.17
C TYR A 734 -8.94 -8.96 -23.72
N PRO A 735 -8.16 -9.88 -23.16
CA PRO A 735 -8.71 -11.12 -22.64
C PRO A 735 -9.57 -10.86 -21.39
N ASP A 736 -10.56 -11.72 -21.17
CA ASP A 736 -11.53 -11.69 -20.07
C ASP A 736 -10.87 -11.55 -18.70
N PHE A 737 -9.77 -12.27 -18.44
CA PHE A 737 -9.05 -12.21 -17.16
C PHE A 737 -8.43 -10.84 -16.83
N MET A 738 -8.36 -9.90 -17.78
CA MET A 738 -7.86 -8.54 -17.53
C MET A 738 -8.94 -7.55 -17.06
N GLU A 739 -10.22 -7.94 -17.08
CA GLU A 739 -11.35 -7.18 -16.50
C GLU A 739 -11.40 -5.70 -16.97
N LYS A 740 -11.29 -5.49 -18.29
CA LYS A 740 -11.34 -4.14 -18.90
C LYS A 740 -12.77 -3.76 -19.27
N GLU A 741 -13.54 -3.27 -18.31
CA GLU A 741 -14.97 -2.92 -18.47
C GLU A 741 -15.28 -2.00 -19.66
N HIS A 742 -14.43 -0.99 -19.92
CA HIS A 742 -14.63 -0.01 -21.01
C HIS A 742 -13.91 -0.36 -22.32
N LYS A 743 -13.48 -1.61 -22.51
CA LYS A 743 -12.78 -2.08 -23.72
C LYS A 743 -13.43 -3.35 -24.25
N ALA A 744 -13.28 -3.59 -25.55
CA ALA A 744 -13.69 -4.85 -26.15
C ALA A 744 -12.90 -6.01 -25.51
N THR A 745 -13.60 -7.09 -25.16
CA THR A 745 -13.01 -8.25 -24.50
C THR A 745 -13.31 -9.57 -25.23
N TYR A 746 -12.44 -10.57 -25.06
CA TYR A 746 -12.63 -11.93 -25.58
C TYR A 746 -12.33 -12.98 -24.51
N VAL A 747 -12.95 -14.16 -24.62
CA VAL A 747 -12.70 -15.28 -23.69
C VAL A 747 -11.35 -15.94 -24.01
N SER A 748 -10.36 -15.79 -23.13
CA SER A 748 -9.04 -16.40 -23.28
C SER A 748 -9.14 -17.92 -23.25
N GLN A 749 -8.52 -18.60 -24.22
CA GLN A 749 -8.41 -20.07 -24.22
C GLN A 749 -7.11 -20.56 -23.54
N GLY A 750 -6.20 -19.64 -23.22
CA GLY A 750 -4.94 -19.93 -22.55
C GLY A 750 -5.10 -20.25 -21.07
N VAL A 751 -3.99 -20.67 -20.46
CA VAL A 751 -3.93 -21.03 -19.03
C VAL A 751 -4.39 -19.90 -18.10
N LEU A 752 -4.08 -18.64 -18.43
CA LEU A 752 -4.50 -17.50 -17.62
C LEU A 752 -6.02 -17.33 -17.60
N GLY A 753 -6.68 -17.51 -18.74
CA GLY A 753 -8.15 -17.52 -18.83
C GLY A 753 -8.77 -18.68 -18.05
N LYS A 754 -8.17 -19.87 -18.13
CA LYS A 754 -8.62 -21.06 -17.38
C LYS A 754 -8.49 -20.84 -15.86
N LEU A 755 -7.34 -20.36 -15.40
CA LEU A 755 -7.08 -20.03 -14.00
C LEU A 755 -8.08 -19.00 -13.49
N TYR A 756 -8.28 -17.92 -14.26
CA TYR A 756 -9.24 -16.86 -13.93
C TYR A 756 -10.67 -17.40 -13.79
N ARG A 757 -11.17 -18.17 -14.76
CA ARG A 757 -12.53 -18.71 -14.70
C ARG A 757 -12.69 -19.75 -13.58
N ALA A 758 -11.68 -20.58 -13.34
CA ALA A 758 -11.68 -21.48 -12.19
C ALA A 758 -11.79 -20.72 -10.85
N THR A 759 -11.29 -19.49 -10.74
CA THR A 759 -11.52 -18.68 -9.54
C THR A 759 -12.97 -18.26 -9.33
N ASN A 760 -13.77 -18.22 -10.39
CA ASN A 760 -15.21 -17.93 -10.31
C ASN A 760 -16.03 -19.18 -9.94
N ASP A 761 -15.53 -20.38 -10.26
CA ASP A 761 -16.20 -21.66 -9.99
C ASP A 761 -16.01 -22.15 -8.55
N PHE A 762 -15.01 -21.65 -7.83
CA PHE A 762 -14.89 -21.95 -6.40
C PHE A 762 -16.10 -21.38 -5.65
N PRO A 763 -16.56 -22.07 -4.59
CA PRO A 763 -17.60 -21.54 -3.73
C PRO A 763 -17.10 -20.23 -3.11
N LYS A 764 -17.41 -19.12 -3.78
CA LYS A 764 -17.40 -17.83 -3.15
C LYS A 764 -18.40 -17.99 -2.00
N PRO A 765 -18.04 -17.75 -0.73
CA PRO A 765 -19.08 -17.35 0.21
C PRO A 765 -19.75 -16.17 -0.49
N ALA A 766 -21.01 -16.35 -0.93
CA ALA A 766 -21.64 -15.50 -1.95
C ALA A 766 -21.25 -14.04 -1.68
N GLU A 767 -20.70 -13.31 -2.65
CA GLU A 767 -20.06 -12.00 -2.38
C GLU A 767 -21.00 -11.05 -1.61
N GLU A 768 -22.32 -11.20 -1.78
CA GLU A 768 -23.37 -10.60 -0.95
C GLU A 768 -23.34 -11.14 0.50
N ASN A 769 -23.47 -12.45 0.72
CA ASN A 769 -23.34 -13.09 2.05
C ASN A 769 -21.98 -12.92 2.73
N PHE A 770 -20.86 -12.71 2.03
CA PHE A 770 -19.55 -12.47 2.66
C PHE A 770 -19.47 -11.07 3.24
N LEU A 771 -19.84 -10.04 2.46
CA LEU A 771 -19.92 -8.67 2.95
C LEU A 771 -20.95 -8.56 4.08
N GLU A 772 -22.09 -9.26 3.98
CA GLU A 772 -23.10 -9.31 5.06
C GLU A 772 -22.62 -10.11 6.28
N SER A 773 -21.92 -11.23 6.09
CA SER A 773 -21.43 -12.06 7.21
C SER A 773 -20.19 -11.50 7.90
N THR A 774 -19.40 -10.64 7.23
CA THR A 774 -18.28 -9.94 7.86
C THR A 774 -18.66 -8.56 8.40
N ARG A 775 -19.71 -7.90 7.90
CA ARG A 775 -20.09 -6.56 8.39
C ARG A 775 -21.09 -6.65 9.53
N LEU A 776 -20.66 -6.13 10.67
CA LEU A 776 -21.54 -5.88 11.80
C LEU A 776 -22.29 -4.56 11.55
N THR A 777 -23.58 -4.66 11.27
CA THR A 777 -24.55 -3.56 11.08
C THR A 777 -25.53 -3.45 12.26
N GLU A 778 -26.41 -2.43 12.25
CA GLU A 778 -27.48 -2.22 13.25
C GLU A 778 -28.34 -3.47 13.49
N ASN A 779 -28.52 -4.31 12.47
CA ASN A 779 -29.39 -5.49 12.51
C ASN A 779 -28.66 -6.81 12.82
N SER A 780 -27.35 -6.77 13.10
CA SER A 780 -26.60 -7.98 13.47
C SER A 780 -27.05 -8.44 14.86
N GLU A 781 -27.39 -9.71 15.04
CA GLU A 781 -27.68 -10.27 16.37
C GLU A 781 -26.59 -9.84 17.37
N PRO A 782 -26.93 -9.54 18.64
CA PRO A 782 -25.95 -9.20 19.65
C PRO A 782 -24.82 -10.25 19.64
N LEU A 783 -23.58 -9.78 19.55
CA LEU A 783 -22.38 -10.61 19.43
C LEU A 783 -22.44 -11.80 20.41
N ARG A 784 -22.75 -13.01 19.91
CA ARG A 784 -22.69 -14.26 20.69
C ARG A 784 -21.25 -14.66 21.06
N PHE A 785 -20.27 -13.81 20.77
CA PHE A 785 -18.84 -14.09 20.77
C PHE A 785 -18.08 -13.21 21.78
N CYS A 786 -18.55 -13.17 23.02
CA CYS A 786 -17.78 -12.60 24.13
C CYS A 786 -17.03 -13.73 24.82
N ASP A 787 -15.70 -13.76 24.70
CA ASP A 787 -14.87 -14.78 25.31
C ASP A 787 -14.88 -14.62 26.85
N PRO A 788 -15.44 -15.58 27.61
CA PRO A 788 -15.56 -15.46 29.05
C PRO A 788 -14.20 -15.37 29.76
N ASP A 789 -13.13 -15.90 29.17
CA ASP A 789 -11.78 -15.84 29.74
C ASP A 789 -11.20 -14.41 29.73
N LEU A 790 -11.81 -13.50 28.97
CA LEU A 790 -11.42 -12.10 28.88
C LEU A 790 -12.30 -11.18 29.74
N VAL A 791 -13.33 -11.72 30.41
CA VAL A 791 -14.28 -10.96 31.24
C VAL A 791 -13.95 -11.14 32.72
N ILE A 792 -13.53 -10.05 33.38
CA ILE A 792 -13.20 -10.01 34.81
C ILE A 792 -14.32 -9.28 35.54
N ARG A 793 -14.88 -9.84 36.61
CA ARG A 793 -16.12 -9.37 37.25
C ARG A 793 -16.10 -7.90 37.69
N GLU A 794 -14.94 -7.38 38.06
CA GLU A 794 -14.74 -6.03 38.58
C GLU A 794 -14.66 -4.93 37.50
N HIS A 795 -14.97 -5.25 36.22
CA HIS A 795 -14.83 -4.32 35.09
C HIS A 795 -15.82 -3.13 35.10
N GLY A 796 -16.98 -3.28 35.76
CA GLY A 796 -18.12 -2.36 35.70
C GLY A 796 -17.78 -0.86 35.85
N PRO A 797 -16.98 -0.45 36.85
CA PRO A 797 -16.64 0.97 37.07
C PRO A 797 -15.92 1.65 35.91
N PHE A 798 -15.34 0.88 34.97
CA PHE A 798 -14.49 1.41 33.90
C PHE A 798 -15.12 1.35 32.51
N VAL A 799 -16.30 0.73 32.35
CA VAL A 799 -16.87 0.50 31.01
C VAL A 799 -17.23 1.81 30.30
N GLU A 800 -17.82 2.77 31.00
CA GLU A 800 -18.17 4.09 30.41
C GLU A 800 -16.92 4.85 29.93
N GLN A 801 -15.83 4.77 30.68
CA GLN A 801 -14.54 5.33 30.27
C GLN A 801 -14.02 4.62 29.01
N ALA A 802 -14.11 3.29 28.96
CA ALA A 802 -13.69 2.49 27.81
C ALA A 802 -14.53 2.78 26.56
N LEU A 803 -15.85 2.98 26.70
CA LEU A 803 -16.75 3.35 25.60
C LEU A 803 -16.38 4.69 24.98
N ASN A 804 -16.05 5.69 25.80
CA ASN A 804 -15.60 6.99 25.30
C ASN A 804 -14.29 6.89 24.49
N LEU A 805 -13.34 6.06 24.97
CA LEU A 805 -12.08 5.82 24.25
C LEU A 805 -12.30 5.01 22.97
N LYS A 806 -13.22 4.04 22.98
CA LYS A 806 -13.65 3.29 21.81
C LYS A 806 -14.23 4.21 20.73
N TYR A 807 -15.16 5.10 21.09
CA TYR A 807 -15.74 6.04 20.13
C TYR A 807 -14.68 6.88 19.42
N ARG A 808 -13.68 7.37 20.17
CA ARG A 808 -12.54 8.12 19.61
C ARG A 808 -11.68 7.26 18.68
N TYR A 809 -11.40 6.01 19.06
CA TYR A 809 -10.66 5.09 18.21
C TYR A 809 -11.41 4.79 16.91
N ASP A 810 -12.70 4.47 17.00
CA ASP A 810 -13.55 4.10 15.88
C ASP A 810 -13.67 5.24 14.88
N ALA A 811 -13.85 6.49 15.33
CA ALA A 811 -13.89 7.67 14.47
C ALA A 811 -12.57 7.83 13.68
N LYS A 812 -11.42 7.68 14.35
CA LYS A 812 -10.09 7.76 13.70
C LYS A 812 -9.84 6.61 12.72
N LEU A 813 -10.24 5.39 13.07
CA LEU A 813 -10.12 4.24 12.16
C LEU A 813 -11.04 4.42 10.95
N MET A 814 -12.25 4.91 11.15
CA MET A 814 -13.19 5.16 10.05
C MET A 814 -12.72 6.26 9.12
N LYS A 815 -12.16 7.34 9.64
CA LYS A 815 -11.50 8.38 8.85
C LYS A 815 -10.39 7.80 7.97
N LEU A 816 -9.53 6.93 8.54
CA LEU A 816 -8.48 6.24 7.80
C LEU A 816 -9.07 5.35 6.69
N MET A 817 -10.10 4.58 6.99
CA MET A 817 -10.77 3.71 6.00
C MET A 817 -11.42 4.52 4.88
N ASN A 818 -12.14 5.61 5.19
CA ASN A 818 -12.78 6.49 4.22
C ASN A 818 -11.75 7.15 3.30
N GLN A 819 -10.64 7.68 3.87
CA GLN A 819 -9.56 8.30 3.11
C GLN A 819 -9.02 7.38 2.00
N TYR A 820 -8.81 6.10 2.30
CA TYR A 820 -8.19 5.17 1.36
C TYR A 820 -9.19 4.33 0.56
N GLY A 821 -10.49 4.44 0.85
CA GLY A 821 -11.54 3.64 0.20
C GLY A 821 -11.58 2.18 0.69
N ILE A 822 -11.23 1.94 1.95
CA ILE A 822 -11.21 0.62 2.58
C ILE A 822 -12.60 0.28 3.11
N LYS A 823 -13.07 -0.92 2.81
CA LYS A 823 -14.42 -1.41 3.10
C LYS A 823 -14.53 -2.19 4.41
N ASP A 824 -13.46 -2.82 4.89
CA ASP A 824 -13.45 -3.62 6.12
C ASP A 824 -12.18 -3.36 6.94
N GLU A 825 -12.31 -3.17 8.26
CA GLU A 825 -11.17 -3.02 9.18
C GLU A 825 -10.24 -4.25 9.20
N MET A 826 -10.76 -5.45 8.91
CA MET A 826 -9.95 -6.67 8.87
C MET A 826 -8.87 -6.64 7.79
N GLU A 827 -9.09 -5.88 6.72
CA GLU A 827 -8.08 -5.67 5.68
C GLU A 827 -6.85 -4.94 6.21
N ILE A 828 -7.07 -3.97 7.11
CA ILE A 828 -6.02 -3.20 7.78
C ILE A 828 -5.33 -4.08 8.84
N LEU A 829 -6.09 -4.76 9.70
CA LEU A 829 -5.52 -5.61 10.75
C LEU A 829 -4.76 -6.81 10.18
N GLY A 830 -5.29 -7.38 9.08
CA GLY A 830 -4.71 -8.53 8.40
C GLY A 830 -3.45 -8.17 7.60
N GLY A 831 -3.31 -6.91 7.17
CA GLY A 831 -2.21 -6.47 6.32
C GLY A 831 -2.44 -6.68 4.83
N HIS A 832 -3.64 -7.11 4.43
CA HIS A 832 -4.00 -7.41 3.05
C HIS A 832 -5.16 -6.53 2.60
N ILE A 833 -4.82 -5.35 2.08
CA ILE A 833 -5.80 -4.37 1.65
C ILE A 833 -6.25 -4.70 0.23
N VAL A 834 -7.50 -5.13 0.09
CA VAL A 834 -8.14 -5.53 -1.16
C VAL A 834 -8.95 -4.36 -1.72
N SER A 835 -9.66 -3.66 -0.84
CA SER A 835 -10.47 -2.50 -1.17
C SER A 835 -9.65 -1.22 -1.03
N LEU A 836 -9.50 -0.53 -2.16
CA LEU A 836 -8.89 0.80 -2.25
C LEU A 836 -9.72 1.64 -3.21
N SER A 837 -9.75 2.94 -3.01
CA SER A 837 -10.25 3.86 -4.04
C SER A 837 -9.39 3.78 -5.30
N THR A 838 -9.95 4.13 -6.45
CA THR A 838 -9.28 4.05 -7.76
C THR A 838 -7.92 4.76 -7.76
N VAL A 839 -7.83 5.86 -7.01
CA VAL A 839 -6.63 6.66 -6.71
C VAL A 839 -5.47 5.80 -6.23
N TYR A 840 -5.73 4.90 -5.28
CA TYR A 840 -4.72 4.14 -4.56
C TYR A 840 -4.55 2.72 -5.11
N LYS A 841 -5.51 2.19 -5.88
CA LYS A 841 -5.46 0.83 -6.47
C LYS A 841 -4.20 0.58 -7.31
N ARG A 842 -3.78 1.55 -8.14
CA ARG A 842 -2.55 1.40 -8.95
C ARG A 842 -1.26 1.42 -8.11
N ARG A 843 -1.32 1.93 -6.87
CA ARG A 843 -0.21 2.09 -5.91
C ARG A 843 -0.34 1.15 -4.71
N GLN A 844 -1.10 0.05 -4.85
CA GLN A 844 -1.55 -0.78 -3.74
C GLN A 844 -0.42 -1.19 -2.78
N LYS A 845 0.77 -1.57 -3.26
CA LYS A 845 1.86 -2.01 -2.38
C LYS A 845 2.36 -0.91 -1.44
N GLU A 846 2.66 0.28 -1.97
CA GLU A 846 3.17 1.40 -1.19
C GLU A 846 2.07 2.01 -0.32
N THR A 847 0.86 2.18 -0.88
CA THR A 847 -0.30 2.64 -0.13
C THR A 847 -0.61 1.69 1.03
N THR A 848 -0.52 0.37 0.83
CA THR A 848 -0.70 -0.60 1.91
C THR A 848 0.30 -0.36 3.03
N GLN A 849 1.59 -0.17 2.73
CA GLN A 849 2.58 0.14 3.76
C GLN A 849 2.24 1.42 4.54
N LYS A 850 1.80 2.47 3.86
CA LYS A 850 1.40 3.73 4.49
C LYS A 850 0.19 3.56 5.40
N ILE A 851 -0.83 2.85 4.95
CA ILE A 851 -2.03 2.55 5.75
C ILE A 851 -1.65 1.75 7.00
N LEU A 852 -0.78 0.74 6.86
CA LEU A 852 -0.32 -0.06 8.00
C LEU A 852 0.50 0.76 9.00
N LEU A 853 1.30 1.72 8.54
CA LEU A 853 2.02 2.66 9.41
C LEU A 853 1.07 3.61 10.14
N ALA A 854 0.06 4.14 9.46
CA ALA A 854 -0.96 5.00 10.05
C ALA A 854 -1.77 4.23 11.12
N PHE A 855 -2.13 2.98 10.82
CA PHE A 855 -2.80 2.10 11.77
C PHE A 855 -1.92 1.76 12.98
N GLU A 856 -0.63 1.45 12.78
CA GLU A 856 0.33 1.20 13.86
C GLU A 856 0.42 2.42 14.82
N ARG A 857 0.33 3.65 14.27
CA ARG A 857 0.25 4.87 15.09
C ARG A 857 -1.03 4.92 15.89
N LEU A 858 -2.20 4.68 15.28
CA LEU A 858 -3.47 4.66 15.99
C LEU A 858 -3.46 3.64 17.12
N GLN A 859 -2.86 2.46 16.90
CA GLN A 859 -2.66 1.46 17.96
C GLN A 859 -1.76 1.99 19.10
N LYS A 860 -0.67 2.69 18.79
CA LYS A 860 0.21 3.30 19.82
C LYS A 860 -0.49 4.41 20.58
N GLU A 861 -1.29 5.21 19.91
CA GLU A 861 -2.09 6.28 20.53
C GLU A 861 -3.15 5.69 21.47
N ALA A 862 -3.88 4.66 21.04
CA ALA A 862 -4.81 3.93 21.89
C ALA A 862 -4.11 3.32 23.12
N ARG A 863 -2.95 2.68 22.93
CA ARG A 863 -2.11 2.20 24.04
C ARG A 863 -1.70 3.31 24.99
N PHE A 864 -1.40 4.49 24.48
CA PHE A 864 -1.06 5.64 25.30
C PHE A 864 -2.24 6.08 26.18
N TRP A 865 -3.45 6.19 25.62
CA TRP A 865 -4.68 6.46 26.39
C TRP A 865 -4.88 5.42 27.50
N PHE A 866 -4.68 4.14 27.17
CA PHE A 866 -4.77 3.04 28.13
C PHE A 866 -3.80 3.21 29.32
N HIS A 867 -2.56 3.63 29.06
CA HIS A 867 -1.52 3.81 30.08
C HIS A 867 -1.67 5.08 30.92
N GLN A 868 -2.30 6.14 30.38
CA GLN A 868 -2.60 7.35 31.13
C GLN A 868 -3.66 7.10 32.22
N PHE A 869 -4.60 6.18 31.96
CA PHE A 869 -5.61 5.79 32.93
C PHE A 869 -5.00 4.98 34.09
N LYS A 870 -5.07 5.54 35.31
CA LYS A 870 -4.49 4.95 36.54
C LYS A 870 -5.50 4.75 37.66
N GLU A 871 -6.80 4.93 37.41
CA GLU A 871 -7.83 4.86 38.46
C GLU A 871 -8.00 3.45 39.04
N TRP A 872 -7.74 2.41 38.25
CA TRP A 872 -7.65 1.03 38.73
C TRP A 872 -6.64 0.86 39.88
N LYS A 873 -5.52 1.62 39.88
CA LYS A 873 -4.57 1.63 41.01
C LYS A 873 -5.16 2.27 42.25
N LYS A 874 -5.96 3.32 42.09
CA LYS A 874 -6.61 4.03 43.21
C LYS A 874 -7.65 3.13 43.88
N LEU A 875 -8.30 2.26 43.11
CA LEU A 875 -9.28 1.27 43.57
C LEU A 875 -8.64 -0.05 44.05
N GLY A 876 -7.31 -0.16 44.05
CA GLY A 876 -6.60 -1.38 44.48
C GLY A 876 -6.81 -2.60 43.56
N LEU A 877 -7.28 -2.38 42.33
CA LEU A 877 -7.60 -3.44 41.36
C LEU A 877 -6.38 -3.80 40.52
N ASP A 878 -6.36 -5.01 39.95
CA ASP A 878 -5.32 -5.40 38.99
C ASP A 878 -5.53 -4.71 37.64
N LYS A 879 -4.43 -4.44 36.93
CA LYS A 879 -4.46 -3.80 35.61
C LYS A 879 -5.28 -4.60 34.58
N SER A 880 -5.39 -5.92 34.75
CA SER A 880 -6.22 -6.80 33.93
C SER A 880 -7.70 -6.40 33.91
N VAL A 881 -8.23 -5.82 34.99
CA VAL A 881 -9.62 -5.33 35.05
C VAL A 881 -9.86 -4.23 34.01
N TRP A 882 -8.89 -3.33 33.83
CA TRP A 882 -8.96 -2.28 32.81
C TRP A 882 -8.83 -2.84 31.38
N VAL A 883 -8.00 -3.87 31.19
CA VAL A 883 -7.93 -4.59 29.90
C VAL A 883 -9.27 -5.26 29.58
N SER A 884 -9.89 -5.91 30.56
CA SER A 884 -11.19 -6.55 30.43
C SER A 884 -12.29 -5.55 30.09
N ALA A 885 -12.30 -4.37 30.73
CA ALA A 885 -13.27 -3.32 30.44
C ALA A 885 -13.24 -2.85 28.96
N TRP A 886 -12.05 -2.80 28.33
CA TRP A 886 -11.94 -2.48 26.89
C TRP A 886 -12.56 -3.55 26.00
N TYR A 887 -12.36 -4.81 26.37
CA TYR A 887 -12.96 -5.95 25.66
C TYR A 887 -14.48 -5.96 25.83
N VAL A 888 -14.97 -5.84 27.07
CA VAL A 888 -16.41 -5.79 27.40
C VAL A 888 -17.12 -4.64 26.70
N ALA A 889 -16.53 -3.44 26.67
CA ALA A 889 -17.08 -2.28 25.96
C ALA A 889 -17.26 -2.49 24.44
N THR A 890 -16.61 -3.53 23.88
CA THR A 890 -16.63 -3.83 22.44
C THR A 890 -17.37 -5.14 22.10
N TYR A 891 -17.37 -6.13 22.98
CA TYR A 891 -17.90 -7.47 22.66
C TYR A 891 -19.14 -7.86 23.47
N HIS A 892 -19.40 -7.21 24.60
CA HIS A 892 -20.50 -7.61 25.47
C HIS A 892 -21.85 -7.07 24.98
N SER A 893 -22.88 -7.92 25.02
CA SER A 893 -24.23 -7.63 24.50
C SER A 893 -24.84 -6.36 25.09
N ASP A 894 -24.61 -6.12 26.38
CA ASP A 894 -25.21 -4.98 27.08
C ASP A 894 -24.75 -3.62 26.55
N TYR A 895 -23.56 -3.56 25.95
CA TYR A 895 -22.94 -2.33 25.45
C TYR A 895 -22.92 -2.25 23.92
N TYR A 896 -23.24 -3.36 23.25
CA TYR A 896 -23.42 -3.40 21.80
C TYR A 896 -24.52 -2.40 21.39
N GLY A 897 -24.24 -1.59 20.37
CA GLY A 897 -25.18 -0.56 19.89
C GLY A 897 -25.40 0.68 20.77
N ARG A 898 -24.84 0.74 22.00
CA ARG A 898 -24.97 1.94 22.88
C ARG A 898 -24.12 3.15 22.44
N HIS A 899 -23.19 2.95 21.52
CA HIS A 899 -22.32 3.99 20.96
C HIS A 899 -22.79 4.30 19.54
N LYS A 900 -22.53 5.52 19.03
CA LYS A 900 -22.88 5.88 17.65
C LYS A 900 -22.08 5.01 16.68
N LEU A 901 -22.78 4.25 15.84
CA LEU A 901 -22.17 3.58 14.71
C LEU A 901 -21.49 4.59 13.78
N GLN A 902 -20.39 4.17 13.17
CA GLN A 902 -19.63 5.03 12.28
C GLN A 902 -20.21 4.97 10.87
N TYR A 903 -20.40 6.12 10.24
CA TYR A 903 -20.83 6.19 8.85
C TYR A 903 -19.62 5.99 7.93
N SER A 904 -19.69 4.97 7.09
CA SER A 904 -18.70 4.71 6.06
C SER A 904 -19.14 5.40 4.77
N GLU A 905 -18.40 6.42 4.32
CA GLU A 905 -18.62 7.09 3.03
C GLU A 905 -18.33 6.15 1.84
N VAL A 906 -17.51 5.12 2.06
CA VAL A 906 -17.12 4.13 1.05
C VAL A 906 -18.26 3.17 0.75
N THR A 907 -19.01 2.79 1.78
CA THR A 907 -20.08 1.78 1.69
C THR A 907 -21.47 2.38 1.77
N ASN A 908 -21.59 3.65 2.16
CA ASN A 908 -22.83 4.34 2.49
C ASN A 908 -23.66 3.63 3.57
N LEU A 909 -22.98 2.98 4.52
CA LEU A 909 -23.59 2.22 5.61
C LEU A 909 -23.01 2.61 6.97
N LYS A 910 -23.78 2.37 8.03
CA LYS A 910 -23.31 2.43 9.41
C LYS A 910 -22.64 1.11 9.79
N VAL A 911 -21.44 1.18 10.36
CA VAL A 911 -20.59 0.02 10.63
C VAL A 911 -20.18 -0.03 12.11
N TYR A 912 -20.17 -1.24 12.67
CA TYR A 912 -19.60 -1.52 14.00
C TYR A 912 -18.17 -2.07 13.89
N LEU A 913 -17.21 -1.41 14.55
CA LEU A 913 -15.78 -1.77 14.53
C LEU A 913 -15.41 -2.54 15.79
N ILE A 914 -14.62 -3.61 15.68
CA ILE A 914 -14.29 -4.52 16.80
C ILE A 914 -12.80 -4.60 17.13
N SER A 915 -11.95 -3.83 16.44
CA SER A 915 -10.49 -3.87 16.58
C SER A 915 -9.93 -3.10 17.79
N PHE A 916 -10.71 -2.23 18.44
CA PHE A 916 -10.28 -1.38 19.56
C PHE A 916 -9.52 -2.12 20.69
N PRO A 917 -10.05 -3.18 21.33
CA PRO A 917 -9.35 -3.84 22.44
C PRO A 917 -8.09 -4.58 21.95
N TRP A 918 -8.02 -4.96 20.68
CA TRP A 918 -6.88 -5.67 20.09
C TRP A 918 -5.65 -4.78 19.86
N THR A 919 -5.80 -3.48 20.06
CA THR A 919 -4.65 -2.59 20.29
C THR A 919 -3.80 -3.08 21.47
N LEU A 920 -4.39 -3.81 22.44
CA LEU A 920 -3.76 -4.44 23.60
C LEU A 920 -3.58 -5.96 23.45
N SER A 921 -3.45 -6.45 22.21
CA SER A 921 -3.36 -7.90 21.91
C SER A 921 -2.38 -8.69 22.79
N ASP A 922 -1.21 -8.15 23.13
CA ASP A 922 -0.25 -8.82 24.03
C ASP A 922 -0.78 -9.01 25.45
N MET A 923 -1.58 -8.08 25.95
CA MET A 923 -2.20 -8.18 27.29
C MET A 923 -3.40 -9.14 27.25
N LEU A 924 -4.24 -9.07 26.23
CA LEU A 924 -5.38 -9.98 26.04
C LEU A 924 -4.93 -11.44 25.86
N CYS A 925 -3.89 -11.67 25.04
CA CYS A 925 -3.31 -13.01 24.87
C CYS A 925 -2.78 -13.55 26.20
N ARG A 926 -2.13 -12.73 27.03
CA ARG A 926 -1.69 -13.14 28.37
C ARG A 926 -2.84 -13.46 29.32
N LEU A 927 -3.97 -12.74 29.23
CA LEU A 927 -5.16 -13.05 30.02
C LEU A 927 -5.74 -14.41 29.62
N LYS A 928 -5.89 -14.67 28.32
CA LYS A 928 -6.33 -15.96 27.79
C LYS A 928 -5.43 -17.11 28.26
N SER A 929 -4.11 -16.95 28.17
CA SER A 929 -3.15 -17.98 28.62
C SER A 929 -3.18 -18.21 30.15
N LYS A 930 -3.56 -17.21 30.95
CA LYS A 930 -3.72 -17.35 32.41
C LYS A 930 -5.06 -18.01 32.77
N GLY A 931 -6.13 -17.73 32.04
CA GLY A 931 -7.45 -18.35 32.21
C GLY A 931 -7.39 -19.89 32.08
N CYS A 932 -6.58 -20.40 31.14
CA CYS A 932 -6.33 -21.84 31.00
C CYS A 932 -5.70 -22.52 32.23
N ILE A 933 -5.13 -21.80 33.20
CA ILE A 933 -4.52 -22.36 34.41
C ILE A 933 -5.50 -22.34 35.60
N MET A 934 -6.63 -21.63 35.50
CA MET A 934 -7.60 -21.43 36.58
C MET A 934 -8.92 -22.18 36.31
N VAL A 935 -8.84 -23.48 36.07
CA VAL A 935 -9.98 -24.38 36.31
C VAL A 935 -9.53 -25.48 37.28
N LYS A 936 -9.57 -25.17 38.57
CA LYS A 936 -9.82 -26.20 39.60
C LYS A 936 -11.21 -25.96 40.17
N PRO A 937 -12.08 -26.98 40.22
CA PRO A 937 -13.34 -26.87 40.93
C PRO A 937 -13.02 -26.59 42.39
N TYR A 938 -13.69 -25.60 42.97
CA TYR A 938 -13.58 -25.28 44.39
C TYR A 938 -14.33 -26.37 45.17
N GLU A 939 -13.60 -27.38 45.66
CA GLU A 939 -14.06 -28.23 46.76
C GLU A 939 -13.86 -27.46 48.07
N GLY A 940 -14.95 -27.22 48.79
CA GLY A 940 -14.91 -26.60 50.10
C GLY A 940 -14.36 -27.57 51.16
N SER A 941 -13.49 -27.07 52.03
CA SER A 941 -13.34 -27.63 53.37
C SER A 941 -12.73 -26.62 54.34
N ASN A 942 -13.44 -26.45 55.44
CA ASN A 942 -13.12 -25.74 56.68
C ASN A 942 -11.68 -25.94 57.18
N HIS A 943 -11.11 -24.89 57.82
CA HIS A 943 -10.68 -24.97 59.23
C HIS A 943 -10.21 -23.63 59.83
N PHE A 944 -10.87 -23.27 60.94
CA PHE A 944 -10.41 -22.60 62.18
C PHE A 944 -9.55 -21.31 62.17
N SER A 945 -10.13 -20.26 62.76
CA SER A 945 -9.59 -19.56 63.95
C SER A 945 -10.74 -18.79 64.63
N LYS A 946 -11.21 -19.21 65.82
CA LYS A 946 -10.85 -18.68 67.15
C LYS A 946 -10.68 -17.15 67.18
N HIS A 947 -11.72 -16.44 67.63
CA HIS A 947 -11.61 -15.54 68.78
C HIS A 947 -12.98 -15.33 69.43
N SER A 948 -12.94 -15.40 70.75
CA SER A 948 -13.99 -15.35 71.75
C SER A 948 -14.50 -13.93 72.00
N ASP A 949 -15.82 -13.78 72.18
CA ASP A 949 -16.36 -12.92 73.24
C ASP A 949 -17.75 -13.41 73.70
N PRO A 950 -18.08 -13.40 75.01
CA PRO A 950 -19.27 -14.03 75.55
C PRO A 950 -20.37 -13.01 75.90
N ALA A 951 -21.61 -13.29 75.52
CA ALA A 951 -22.78 -12.77 76.21
C ALA A 951 -23.96 -13.73 76.04
N LEU A 952 -24.59 -14.03 77.18
CA LEU A 952 -25.91 -14.59 77.45
C LEU A 952 -26.89 -14.67 76.26
N ALA A 953 -27.83 -15.60 76.14
CA ALA A 953 -28.31 -16.77 76.87
C ALA A 953 -29.65 -17.11 76.18
N THR A 954 -30.06 -18.40 76.20
CA THR A 954 -31.46 -18.89 76.15
C THR A 954 -32.29 -18.51 74.90
N ASP A 955 -32.71 -19.43 74.02
CA ASP A 955 -33.69 -20.47 74.35
C ASP A 955 -33.66 -21.70 73.43
N LEU A 956 -34.13 -22.79 74.01
CA LEU A 956 -34.29 -24.16 73.51
C LEU A 956 -35.56 -24.37 72.67
N GLY A 957 -35.53 -25.41 71.81
CA GLY A 957 -36.70 -26.15 71.31
C GLY A 957 -36.59 -26.48 69.82
N ALA A 958 -35.92 -27.57 69.41
CA ALA A 958 -36.48 -28.94 69.23
C ALA A 958 -37.63 -28.94 68.18
N ILE A 959 -37.58 -29.67 67.05
CA ILE A 959 -37.76 -31.14 66.95
C ILE A 959 -37.40 -31.61 65.50
N SER A 960 -36.47 -32.57 65.45
CA SER A 960 -36.32 -33.80 64.61
C SER A 960 -37.09 -33.99 63.29
N ASP A 961 -36.40 -34.30 62.18
CA ASP A 961 -36.10 -35.66 61.63
C ASP A 961 -37.20 -36.22 60.73
N ASP A 962 -36.88 -36.44 59.44
CA ASP A 962 -37.04 -37.78 58.86
C ASP A 962 -36.27 -37.96 57.53
N CYS A 963 -35.91 -39.22 57.31
CA CYS A 963 -34.72 -39.70 56.61
C CYS A 963 -34.94 -40.04 55.13
N ALA A 964 -33.81 -40.27 54.47
CA ALA A 964 -33.58 -40.69 53.10
C ALA A 964 -34.23 -42.04 52.72
N SER A 965 -34.56 -42.21 51.43
CA SER A 965 -34.08 -43.29 50.54
C SER A 965 -34.97 -43.41 49.29
N GLU A 966 -34.38 -43.38 48.10
CA GLU A 966 -34.57 -44.40 47.06
C GLU A 966 -33.77 -44.09 45.78
N ASN A 967 -33.07 -45.13 45.32
CA ASN A 967 -32.07 -45.19 44.25
C ASN A 967 -32.67 -45.03 42.84
N LEU A 968 -32.03 -44.39 41.86
CA LEU A 968 -30.85 -44.85 41.12
C LEU A 968 -31.06 -46.20 40.39
N ASP A 969 -31.98 -46.26 39.41
CA ASP A 969 -32.08 -47.43 38.51
C ASP A 969 -32.84 -47.21 37.18
N ARG A 970 -32.47 -46.22 36.33
CA ARG A 970 -33.16 -46.07 35.02
C ARG A 970 -32.39 -45.49 33.84
N ALA A 971 -31.07 -45.63 33.80
CA ALA A 971 -30.27 -45.18 32.66
C ALA A 971 -29.33 -46.28 32.17
N ARG A 972 -29.90 -47.40 31.71
CA ARG A 972 -29.24 -48.39 30.84
C ARG A 972 -30.28 -49.40 30.34
N ARG A 973 -30.88 -49.14 29.18
CA ARG A 973 -31.21 -50.16 28.16
C ARG A 973 -32.06 -49.59 27.00
N LEU A 974 -31.63 -49.96 25.79
CA LEU A 974 -32.38 -50.13 24.53
C LEU A 974 -32.32 -49.01 23.49
N THR A 975 -31.32 -49.15 22.63
CA THR A 975 -31.42 -48.96 21.17
C THR A 975 -32.14 -50.15 20.51
N SER A 976 -32.79 -49.86 19.37
CA SER A 976 -33.29 -50.75 18.30
C SER A 976 -34.79 -51.13 18.26
N SER A 977 -35.46 -50.69 17.18
CA SER A 977 -36.50 -51.38 16.38
C SER A 977 -37.25 -50.34 15.53
N MET A 978 -36.85 -50.10 14.29
CA MET A 978 -37.45 -50.67 13.05
C MET A 978 -38.85 -50.16 12.67
N ASN A 979 -38.84 -49.43 11.55
CA ASN A 979 -39.68 -49.57 10.35
C ASN A 979 -41.22 -49.46 10.39
N CYS A 980 -41.67 -48.69 9.38
CA CYS A 980 -42.77 -48.96 8.45
C CYS A 980 -44.04 -48.09 8.60
N ARG A 981 -44.20 -47.10 7.71
CA ARG A 981 -45.24 -47.12 6.64
C ARG A 981 -45.21 -45.84 5.79
N LYS A 982 -45.03 -46.04 4.48
CA LYS A 982 -45.30 -45.06 3.40
C LYS A 982 -46.77 -45.18 2.93
N ARG A 983 -47.24 -44.10 2.28
CA ARG A 983 -48.11 -44.01 1.08
C ARG A 983 -49.53 -43.45 1.27
N LYS A 984 -49.79 -42.28 0.63
CA LYS A 984 -50.63 -42.00 -0.56
C LYS A 984 -51.02 -40.51 -0.51
N ALA A 985 -50.68 -39.63 -1.47
CA ALA A 985 -51.01 -39.53 -2.91
C ALA A 985 -52.30 -38.72 -3.19
N ASN A 986 -52.10 -37.60 -3.88
CA ASN A 986 -52.86 -37.02 -5.00
C ASN A 986 -54.10 -36.11 -4.84
N ASP A 987 -54.14 -35.18 -5.82
CA ASP A 987 -55.24 -34.42 -6.44
C ASP A 987 -55.66 -33.10 -5.75
N ARG A 988 -55.40 -31.91 -6.34
CA ARG A 988 -55.93 -31.21 -7.56
C ARG A 988 -57.18 -30.37 -7.26
N GLU A 989 -57.10 -29.09 -7.65
CA GLU A 989 -58.13 -28.09 -8.04
C GLU A 989 -57.82 -26.73 -7.41
N GLU A 990 -57.28 -25.77 -8.17
CA GLU A 990 -58.00 -24.75 -8.96
C GLU A 990 -58.80 -23.76 -8.09
N LEU A 991 -58.28 -22.54 -7.94
CA LEU A 991 -59.11 -21.35 -8.07
C LEU A 991 -58.29 -20.18 -8.64
N VAL A 992 -58.94 -19.50 -9.58
CA VAL A 992 -58.48 -18.45 -10.50
C VAL A 992 -58.79 -17.06 -9.91
N LEU A 993 -58.15 -16.01 -10.48
CA LEU A 993 -58.37 -14.55 -10.37
C LEU A 993 -57.44 -13.84 -9.35
N SER A 994 -56.72 -12.75 -9.65
CA SER A 994 -56.62 -11.89 -10.83
C SER A 994 -55.37 -10.98 -10.76
N THR A 995 -54.57 -10.99 -11.82
CA THR A 995 -54.00 -9.85 -12.58
C THR A 995 -53.76 -8.47 -11.91
N ALA A 996 -52.49 -8.03 -11.94
CA ALA A 996 -51.99 -6.74 -12.47
C ALA A 996 -50.45 -6.67 -12.29
N HIS A 997 -49.66 -7.08 -13.29
CA HIS A 997 -48.87 -6.24 -14.21
C HIS A 997 -47.90 -5.22 -13.56
N PHE A 998 -46.60 -5.50 -13.66
CA PHE A 998 -45.64 -4.64 -14.39
C PHE A 998 -44.46 -5.50 -14.87
N GLN A 999 -44.36 -5.67 -16.18
CA GLN A 999 -43.20 -6.23 -16.88
C GLN A 999 -42.16 -5.10 -17.03
N ASN A 1000 -40.90 -5.35 -16.66
CA ASN A 1000 -39.77 -4.62 -17.21
C ASN A 1000 -39.04 -5.56 -18.17
N SER A 1001 -39.12 -5.23 -19.45
CA SER A 1001 -38.45 -5.89 -20.55
C SER A 1001 -37.00 -5.44 -20.64
N GLU A 1002 -36.09 -6.40 -20.72
CA GLU A 1002 -34.84 -6.26 -21.48
C GLU A 1002 -35.16 -5.80 -22.92
N ILE A 1003 -34.33 -4.93 -23.50
CA ILE A 1003 -33.76 -5.03 -24.87
C ILE A 1003 -33.03 -3.72 -25.27
N ALA A 1004 -31.75 -3.91 -25.65
CA ALA A 1004 -30.94 -3.16 -26.63
C ALA A 1004 -30.48 -1.71 -26.34
N GLU A 1005 -29.26 -1.58 -25.78
CA GLU A 1005 -28.33 -0.51 -26.18
C GLU A 1005 -27.47 -0.99 -27.36
N LYS A 1006 -27.91 -0.67 -28.58
CA LYS A 1006 -27.11 -0.75 -29.81
C LYS A 1006 -26.89 0.67 -30.34
N ARG A 1007 -25.62 0.98 -30.64
CA ARG A 1007 -25.11 1.93 -31.64
C ARG A 1007 -25.72 3.33 -31.68
N LEU A 1008 -24.88 4.37 -31.51
CA LEU A 1008 -24.83 5.56 -32.38
C LEU A 1008 -23.62 6.43 -31.98
N PHE A 1009 -22.41 6.02 -32.40
CA PHE A 1009 -21.38 6.97 -32.80
C PHE A 1009 -21.55 7.15 -34.30
N GLY A 1010 -22.23 8.21 -34.69
CA GLY A 1010 -22.47 8.62 -36.06
C GLY A 1010 -22.59 10.14 -36.08
N GLU A 1011 -21.70 10.75 -36.84
CA GLU A 1011 -21.61 12.14 -37.27
C GLU A 1011 -22.92 12.93 -37.20
N MET A 1012 -22.89 14.13 -36.61
CA MET A 1012 -23.46 15.35 -37.19
C MET A 1012 -22.82 16.57 -36.52
N GLY A 1013 -22.23 17.44 -37.33
CA GLY A 1013 -21.70 18.73 -36.91
C GLY A 1013 -22.84 19.67 -36.50
N GLY A 1014 -22.71 20.22 -35.30
CA GLY A 1014 -23.50 21.33 -34.80
C GLY A 1014 -22.71 21.97 -33.66
N ASP A 1015 -22.31 23.23 -33.85
CA ASP A 1015 -21.57 24.00 -32.86
C ASP A 1015 -22.40 24.15 -31.58
N VAL A 1016 -21.92 23.57 -30.48
CA VAL A 1016 -22.39 23.91 -29.12
C VAL A 1016 -21.40 24.93 -28.56
N GLY A 1017 -21.78 26.21 -28.59
CA GLY A 1017 -21.10 27.23 -27.80
C GLY A 1017 -21.50 27.06 -26.34
N VAL A 1018 -20.57 26.62 -25.48
CA VAL A 1018 -20.75 26.65 -24.03
C VAL A 1018 -20.01 27.88 -23.52
N GLU A 1019 -20.76 28.90 -23.08
CA GLU A 1019 -20.20 30.01 -22.30
C GLU A 1019 -20.28 29.64 -20.82
N ILE A 1020 -19.13 29.67 -20.15
CA ILE A 1020 -19.05 29.42 -18.70
C ILE A 1020 -18.67 30.76 -18.06
N GLU A 1021 -19.66 31.41 -17.47
CA GLU A 1021 -19.42 32.52 -16.56
C GLU A 1021 -19.05 31.97 -15.17
N ILE A 1022 -17.87 32.38 -14.68
CA ILE A 1022 -17.34 31.93 -13.39
C ILE A 1022 -17.61 33.03 -12.38
N ASN A 1023 -18.32 32.68 -11.31
CA ASN A 1023 -18.69 33.57 -10.21
C ASN A 1023 -17.72 33.43 -9.04
#